data_AF-A0A8S0VBH9-F1
#
_entry.id   AF-A0A8S0VBH9-F1
#
_cell.length_a   1.000
_cell.length_b   1.000
_cell.length_c   1.000
_cell.angle_alpha   90.00
_cell.angle_beta   90.00
_cell.angle_gamma   90.00
#
_symmetry.space_group_name_H-M   'P 1'
#
loop_
_entity.id
_entity.type
_entity.pdbx_description
1 polymer ?
#
loop_
_entity_poly.entity_id
_entity_poly.type
_entity_poly.pdbx_seq_one_letter_code
_entity_poly.pdbx_strand_id
1 'polypeptide(L)'
;MSESLKVAVIGAGVAGLASARELKREGHRVVVYEKSDQLGGTWVYDPRVESDPLGLDPNREIVHGSLYSSLCTNLPRQLMGFSDYPFEIKKNGEIRTFPRHGEVLQFLNEFAMDFGLVELIRFNTEVVRVQRVDSRNDLWMVESRKCGLSQEETFDAVVVCNGHHTQPRLSDIPGIEKWPGEQIHSHNYRVPETFQDQVVVVIGDSASAHDISGEIAKFAKEVHLSSRSPGVKVSNYDSIWQHSKIECVYKNGDVSFEDGASVHADIILYCTGYKFNFPFLETDGIVSVDDNRVGPLYKHVFPPKLAPTLSFVGIPYWVLVFHMMEFQARWVARVLSGKVLLPSEKEMLADIEKHYQRMEEVGKPKHHTHSLHSDEFEYLDWLAAETGEAKVDERLKEMYRTIYKLLAKFLADRGRINFKEMVVETGVFEKEIVHSSLYSSLCTNFPRQLMGFSDYPFEIRKNGELKTFPGHEEVLKFLNEFARDFGLDELISFNTEVVRVKRVNDKWIVESRTKTNDLNLEEAFDAVVVCNGHYTQPRIAVDIPGIEKWPGKQIHSHNYRVPEPFQDQVVVVIGHSASAHDISKEIAKLAKEVHLSSRSPNVRVSKLDYHDNTWQHSKIERVYESGEVSFQDGTSVHADIILHCTGFNYDFPFLETNGIVTVDERRVGPLYKHVFPPKLSPTLSFIGIPYAVVVFHMVEFQARWVASVLSGKVF
;
A
#
# COMPACT_ATOMS: atom_id res chain seq x y z
N MET A 1 -22.79 -18.84 17.31
CA MET A 1 -22.98 -17.72 16.36
C MET A 1 -23.25 -16.50 17.19
N SER A 2 -22.37 -15.51 17.18
CA SER A 2 -22.65 -14.22 17.80
C SER A 2 -23.77 -13.51 17.03
N GLU A 3 -24.51 -12.66 17.72
CA GLU A 3 -25.70 -11.99 17.19
C GLU A 3 -25.27 -10.87 16.23
N SER A 4 -25.89 -10.81 15.04
CA SER A 4 -25.57 -9.78 14.03
C SER A 4 -26.07 -8.40 14.48
N LEU A 5 -25.14 -7.56 14.93
CA LEU A 5 -25.42 -6.17 15.31
C LEU A 5 -25.71 -5.28 14.09
N LYS A 6 -26.56 -4.28 14.29
CA LYS A 6 -26.80 -3.15 13.39
C LYS A 6 -25.91 -1.97 13.81
N VAL A 7 -24.96 -1.61 12.95
CA VAL A 7 -23.89 -0.67 13.28
C VAL A 7 -23.95 0.57 12.38
N ALA A 8 -23.93 1.76 12.99
CA ALA A 8 -23.78 3.02 12.27
C ALA A 8 -22.29 3.39 12.16
N VAL A 9 -21.86 3.76 10.96
CA VAL A 9 -20.52 4.33 10.71
C VAL A 9 -20.70 5.78 10.27
N ILE A 10 -20.01 6.72 10.93
CA ILE A 10 -20.17 8.15 10.69
C ILE A 10 -18.97 8.66 9.87
N GLY A 11 -19.20 8.91 8.59
CA GLY A 11 -18.21 9.33 7.59
C GLY A 11 -17.79 8.19 6.67
N ALA A 12 -17.64 8.47 5.37
CA ALA A 12 -17.16 7.55 4.33
C ALA A 12 -15.78 7.96 3.78
N GLY A 13 -14.92 8.52 4.64
CA GLY A 13 -13.49 8.63 4.39
C GLY A 13 -12.76 7.29 4.56
N VAL A 14 -11.43 7.30 4.52
CA VAL A 14 -10.59 6.09 4.65
C VAL A 14 -10.97 5.24 5.86
N ALA A 15 -11.12 5.87 7.04
CA ALA A 15 -11.55 5.21 8.27
C ALA A 15 -12.93 4.56 8.15
N GLY A 16 -13.90 5.28 7.58
CA GLY A 16 -15.27 4.78 7.40
C GLY A 16 -15.36 3.61 6.43
N LEU A 17 -14.62 3.66 5.32
CA LEU A 17 -14.54 2.58 4.35
C LEU A 17 -13.89 1.33 4.96
N ALA A 18 -12.80 1.49 5.71
CA ALA A 18 -12.17 0.39 6.45
C ALA A 18 -13.14 -0.22 7.48
N SER A 19 -13.80 0.61 8.29
CA SER A 19 -14.81 0.16 9.27
C SER A 19 -15.95 -0.59 8.60
N ALA A 20 -16.52 -0.06 7.51
CA ALA A 20 -17.61 -0.71 6.80
C ALA A 20 -17.20 -2.08 6.24
N ARG A 21 -15.99 -2.18 5.67
CA ARG A 21 -15.45 -3.45 5.16
C ARG A 21 -15.31 -4.49 6.27
N GLU A 22 -14.64 -4.14 7.37
CA GLU A 22 -14.37 -5.10 8.44
C GLU A 22 -15.65 -5.50 9.20
N LEU A 23 -16.58 -4.56 9.42
CA LEU A 23 -17.89 -4.87 10.01
C LEU A 23 -18.72 -5.80 9.10
N LYS A 24 -18.70 -5.57 7.78
CA LYS A 24 -19.35 -6.45 6.79
C LYS A 24 -18.72 -7.85 6.80
N ARG A 25 -17.38 -7.94 6.86
CA ARG A 25 -16.64 -9.22 6.98
C ARG A 25 -17.02 -10.01 8.22
N GLU A 26 -17.28 -9.33 9.33
CA GLU A 26 -17.74 -9.95 10.59
C GLU A 26 -19.26 -10.25 10.63
N GLY A 27 -19.99 -9.97 9.55
CA GLY A 27 -21.41 -10.32 9.43
C GLY A 27 -22.38 -9.34 10.08
N HIS A 28 -21.94 -8.11 10.38
CA HIS A 28 -22.81 -7.06 10.91
C HIS A 28 -23.64 -6.36 9.82
N ARG A 29 -24.79 -5.81 10.20
CA ARG A 29 -25.62 -4.95 9.34
C ARG A 29 -25.11 -3.52 9.44
N VAL A 30 -24.51 -3.00 8.38
CA VAL A 30 -23.81 -1.71 8.41
C VAL A 30 -24.61 -0.64 7.67
N VAL A 31 -24.68 0.55 8.26
CA VAL A 31 -25.12 1.78 7.58
C VAL A 31 -24.04 2.83 7.73
N VAL A 32 -23.51 3.33 6.62
CA VAL A 32 -22.53 4.41 6.61
C VAL A 32 -23.24 5.72 6.26
N TYR A 33 -23.05 6.75 7.07
CA TYR A 33 -23.58 8.10 6.80
C TYR A 33 -22.47 8.99 6.26
N GLU A 34 -22.69 9.58 5.07
CA GLU A 34 -21.76 10.52 4.45
C GLU A 34 -22.46 11.83 4.11
N LYS A 35 -21.91 12.94 4.61
CA LYS A 35 -22.46 14.28 4.40
C LYS A 35 -22.34 14.70 2.94
N SER A 36 -21.27 14.31 2.27
CA SER A 36 -21.00 14.59 0.86
C SER A 36 -21.82 13.70 -0.08
N ASP A 37 -21.82 14.06 -1.36
CA ASP A 37 -22.33 13.23 -2.46
C ASP A 37 -21.32 12.15 -2.93
N GLN A 38 -20.11 12.18 -2.38
CA GLN A 38 -18.99 11.30 -2.75
C GLN A 38 -18.31 10.69 -1.52
N LEU A 39 -17.73 9.51 -1.69
CA LEU A 39 -16.85 8.87 -0.70
C LEU A 39 -15.42 9.39 -0.83
N GLY A 40 -14.61 9.22 0.22
CA GLY A 40 -13.19 9.59 0.24
C GLY A 40 -12.82 10.59 1.33
N GLY A 41 -13.79 11.28 1.93
CA GLY A 41 -13.58 12.25 3.01
C GLY A 41 -12.64 13.37 2.57
N THR A 42 -11.54 13.56 3.29
CA THR A 42 -10.49 14.54 2.94
C THR A 42 -10.01 14.41 1.49
N TRP A 43 -10.02 13.23 0.88
CA TRP A 43 -9.48 13.01 -0.47
C TRP A 43 -10.38 13.54 -1.61
N VAL A 44 -11.57 14.06 -1.28
CA VAL A 44 -12.42 14.78 -2.25
C VAL A 44 -11.96 16.23 -2.30
N TYR A 45 -11.35 16.64 -3.42
CA TYR A 45 -10.97 18.03 -3.64
C TYR A 45 -12.20 18.91 -3.89
N ASP A 46 -12.36 19.95 -3.06
CA ASP A 46 -13.40 20.96 -3.20
C ASP A 46 -12.73 22.33 -3.42
N PRO A 47 -12.91 22.99 -4.58
CA PRO A 47 -12.30 24.29 -4.83
C PRO A 47 -12.92 25.43 -4.00
N ARG A 48 -14.06 25.20 -3.33
CA ARG A 48 -14.69 26.18 -2.45
C ARG A 48 -13.87 26.39 -1.18
N VAL A 49 -13.99 27.59 -0.63
CA VAL A 49 -13.41 27.99 0.67
C VAL A 49 -14.54 28.48 1.58
N GLU A 50 -14.35 28.40 2.89
CA GLU A 50 -15.32 28.94 3.84
C GLU A 50 -15.41 30.47 3.72
N SER A 51 -16.57 31.04 4.00
CA SER A 51 -16.78 32.50 3.97
C SER A 51 -15.97 33.25 5.04
N ASP A 52 -15.61 32.55 6.11
CA ASP A 52 -14.67 33.00 7.12
C ASP A 52 -13.29 32.38 6.84
N PRO A 53 -12.29 33.16 6.40
CA PRO A 53 -10.96 32.67 6.10
C PRO A 53 -10.26 31.95 7.27
N LEU A 54 -10.66 32.21 8.51
CA LEU A 54 -10.11 31.60 9.72
C LEU A 54 -10.92 30.42 10.26
N GLY A 55 -12.13 30.20 9.75
CA GLY A 55 -13.02 29.12 10.17
C GLY A 55 -13.42 29.18 11.66
N LEU A 56 -13.61 30.39 12.19
CA LEU A 56 -13.99 30.67 13.57
C LEU A 56 -15.49 30.91 13.73
N ASP A 57 -16.16 31.47 12.72
CA ASP A 57 -17.60 31.72 12.75
C ASP A 57 -18.35 30.38 12.89
N PRO A 58 -19.12 30.17 13.97
CA PRO A 58 -19.88 28.94 14.16
C PRO A 58 -21.02 28.76 13.15
N ASN A 59 -21.46 29.82 12.47
CA ASN A 59 -22.56 29.80 11.50
C ASN A 59 -22.10 29.68 10.04
N ARG A 60 -20.78 29.59 9.80
CA ARG A 60 -20.23 29.49 8.45
C ARG A 60 -20.67 28.19 7.76
N GLU A 61 -20.71 28.22 6.43
CA GLU A 61 -20.77 26.99 5.65
C GLU A 61 -19.44 26.25 5.80
N ILE A 62 -19.48 25.03 6.35
CA ILE A 62 -18.28 24.21 6.57
C ILE A 62 -17.95 23.43 5.29
N VAL A 63 -16.79 23.72 4.71
CA VAL A 63 -16.18 22.89 3.68
C VAL A 63 -15.39 21.79 4.38
N HIS A 64 -15.67 20.51 4.11
CA HIS A 64 -15.05 19.43 4.89
C HIS A 64 -13.55 19.24 4.58
N GLY A 65 -13.21 19.25 3.29
CA GLY A 65 -11.86 18.97 2.80
C GLY A 65 -10.90 20.15 2.92
N SER A 66 -9.64 19.85 3.22
CA SER A 66 -8.54 20.83 3.37
C SER A 66 -7.48 20.68 2.27
N LEU A 67 -7.82 20.03 1.16
CA LEU A 67 -6.90 19.81 0.06
C LEU A 67 -6.77 21.06 -0.81
N TYR A 68 -5.57 21.25 -1.35
CA TYR A 68 -5.26 22.21 -2.40
C TYR A 68 -5.00 21.50 -3.73
N SER A 69 -5.16 22.24 -4.83
CA SER A 69 -5.33 21.70 -6.18
C SER A 69 -4.16 20.83 -6.66
N SER A 70 -2.94 21.16 -6.24
CA SER A 70 -1.68 20.55 -6.66
C SER A 70 -1.20 19.42 -5.74
N LEU A 71 -1.88 19.18 -4.61
CA LEU A 71 -1.40 18.29 -3.55
C LEU A 71 -1.04 16.91 -4.11
N CYS A 72 0.19 16.50 -3.81
CA CYS A 72 0.66 15.12 -3.94
C CYS A 72 0.93 14.57 -2.55
N THR A 73 0.78 13.26 -2.39
CA THR A 73 0.98 12.60 -1.10
C THR A 73 2.35 12.94 -0.51
N ASN A 74 2.40 13.04 0.81
CA ASN A 74 3.65 13.20 1.57
C ASN A 74 4.30 11.85 1.91
N LEU A 75 3.60 10.74 1.69
CA LEU A 75 4.12 9.39 1.78
C LEU A 75 4.11 8.71 0.39
N PRO A 76 5.06 7.81 0.12
CA PRO A 76 5.02 6.96 -1.06
C PRO A 76 3.78 6.07 -1.08
N ARG A 77 3.25 5.79 -2.28
CA ARG A 77 2.05 4.96 -2.47
C ARG A 77 2.12 3.60 -1.76
N GLN A 78 3.30 3.00 -1.66
CA GLN A 78 3.52 1.69 -1.03
C GLN A 78 3.18 1.71 0.47
N LEU A 79 3.24 2.88 1.12
CA LEU A 79 2.82 3.08 2.51
C LEU A 79 1.35 3.48 2.68
N MET A 80 0.63 3.68 1.57
CA MET A 80 -0.73 4.20 1.54
C MET A 80 -1.74 3.19 0.98
N GLY A 81 -1.37 1.92 0.86
CA GLY A 81 -2.30 0.81 0.62
C GLY A 81 -2.87 0.25 1.91
N PHE A 82 -3.89 -0.62 1.77
CA PHE A 82 -4.31 -1.53 2.84
C PHE A 82 -3.48 -2.82 2.75
N SER A 83 -3.44 -3.59 3.84
CA SER A 83 -2.60 -4.80 3.91
C SER A 83 -2.89 -5.84 2.82
N ASP A 84 -4.15 -5.92 2.37
CA ASP A 84 -4.66 -6.84 1.34
C ASP A 84 -5.09 -6.12 0.05
N TYR A 85 -4.83 -4.82 -0.06
CA TYR A 85 -5.22 -3.99 -1.21
C TYR A 85 -4.16 -2.91 -1.47
N PRO A 86 -3.08 -3.25 -2.20
CA PRO A 86 -1.97 -2.35 -2.46
C PRO A 86 -2.36 -1.20 -3.41
N PHE A 87 -1.73 -0.04 -3.25
CA PHE A 87 -2.01 1.14 -4.07
C PHE A 87 -1.27 1.05 -5.41
N GLU A 88 -1.93 0.51 -6.45
CA GLU A 88 -1.35 0.22 -7.77
C GLU A 88 -1.91 1.05 -8.95
N ILE A 89 -2.64 2.14 -8.68
CA ILE A 89 -3.22 3.00 -9.71
C ILE A 89 -2.16 3.49 -10.71
N LYS A 90 -2.42 3.22 -12.00
CA LYS A 90 -1.62 3.68 -13.13
C LYS A 90 -2.25 4.92 -13.77
N LYS A 91 -1.45 5.94 -14.05
CA LYS A 91 -1.86 7.11 -14.84
C LYS A 91 -0.96 7.22 -16.08
N ASN A 92 -1.57 7.22 -17.27
CA ASN A 92 -0.86 7.19 -18.56
C ASN A 92 0.15 6.03 -18.68
N GLY A 93 -0.13 4.89 -18.04
CA GLY A 93 0.78 3.74 -18.02
C GLY A 93 1.88 3.79 -16.95
N GLU A 94 2.08 4.94 -16.29
CA GLU A 94 3.09 5.12 -15.25
C GLU A 94 2.49 5.05 -13.84
N ILE A 95 3.29 4.59 -12.87
CA ILE A 95 2.92 4.60 -11.46
C ILE A 95 3.82 5.58 -10.72
N ARG A 96 3.24 6.66 -10.20
CA ARG A 96 3.97 7.67 -9.44
C ARG A 96 4.24 7.19 -8.02
N THR A 97 5.47 7.39 -7.53
CA THR A 97 5.82 7.12 -6.12
C THR A 97 4.97 7.98 -5.18
N PHE A 98 4.79 9.26 -5.49
CA PHE A 98 3.94 10.19 -4.74
C PHE A 98 2.72 10.60 -5.58
N PRO A 99 1.60 9.86 -5.48
CA PRO A 99 0.39 10.16 -6.25
C PRO A 99 -0.21 11.54 -5.90
N ARG A 100 -0.99 12.09 -6.82
CA ARG A 100 -1.88 13.24 -6.60
C ARG A 100 -3.12 12.82 -5.84
N HIS A 101 -3.76 13.77 -5.15
CA HIS A 101 -5.01 13.53 -4.41
C HIS A 101 -6.08 12.79 -5.24
N GLY A 102 -6.24 13.11 -6.53
CA GLY A 102 -7.19 12.43 -7.41
C GLY A 102 -6.90 10.94 -7.65
N GLU A 103 -5.63 10.52 -7.61
CA GLU A 103 -5.29 9.08 -7.69
C GLU A 103 -5.60 8.36 -6.37
N VAL A 104 -5.45 9.04 -5.23
CA VAL A 104 -5.86 8.48 -3.93
C VAL A 104 -7.38 8.33 -3.87
N LEU A 105 -8.12 9.33 -4.35
CA LEU A 105 -9.57 9.25 -4.45
C LEU A 105 -10.01 8.12 -5.39
N GLN A 106 -9.34 7.94 -6.54
CA GLN A 106 -9.59 6.81 -7.43
C GLN A 106 -9.37 5.48 -6.73
N PHE A 107 -8.23 5.31 -6.04
CA PHE A 107 -7.93 4.10 -5.26
C PHE A 107 -9.02 3.78 -4.22
N LEU A 108 -9.54 4.79 -3.50
CA LEU A 108 -10.61 4.60 -2.53
C LEU A 108 -11.95 4.24 -3.17
N ASN A 109 -12.24 4.76 -4.36
CA ASN A 109 -13.43 4.38 -5.12
C ASN A 109 -13.33 2.93 -5.61
N GLU A 110 -12.20 2.52 -6.18
CA GLU A 110 -11.96 1.13 -6.61
C GLU A 110 -12.05 0.16 -5.42
N PHE A 111 -11.43 0.50 -4.29
CA PHE A 111 -11.57 -0.23 -3.03
C PHE A 111 -13.04 -0.38 -2.61
N ALA A 112 -13.81 0.71 -2.59
CA ALA A 112 -15.21 0.67 -2.20
C ALA A 112 -16.07 -0.17 -3.17
N MET A 113 -15.77 -0.16 -4.46
CA MET A 113 -16.46 -0.98 -5.46
C MET A 113 -16.11 -2.45 -5.31
N ASP A 114 -14.83 -2.80 -5.22
CA ASP A 114 -14.33 -4.19 -5.16
C ASP A 114 -14.84 -4.93 -3.91
N PHE A 115 -15.04 -4.22 -2.80
CA PHE A 115 -15.57 -4.79 -1.56
C PHE A 115 -17.09 -4.61 -1.38
N GLY A 116 -17.79 -4.02 -2.36
CA GLY A 116 -19.24 -3.76 -2.28
C GLY A 116 -19.61 -2.88 -1.09
N LEU A 117 -18.90 -1.78 -0.89
CA LEU A 117 -19.15 -0.87 0.23
C LEU A 117 -20.10 0.25 -0.17
N VAL A 118 -20.19 0.57 -1.46
CA VAL A 118 -21.02 1.67 -1.98
C VAL A 118 -22.49 1.48 -1.61
N GLU A 119 -23.03 0.25 -1.65
CA GLU A 119 -24.43 -0.01 -1.25
C GLU A 119 -24.72 0.23 0.24
N LEU A 120 -23.69 0.33 1.08
CA LEU A 120 -23.84 0.59 2.52
C LEU A 120 -23.90 2.10 2.84
N ILE A 121 -23.53 2.95 1.88
CA ILE A 121 -23.33 4.39 2.09
C ILE A 121 -24.60 5.17 1.76
N ARG A 122 -25.06 5.97 2.72
CA ARG A 122 -26.09 6.98 2.55
C ARG A 122 -25.44 8.34 2.30
N PHE A 123 -25.23 8.66 1.03
CA PHE A 123 -24.73 9.97 0.59
C PHE A 123 -25.72 11.10 0.87
N ASN A 124 -25.21 12.33 0.93
CA ASN A 124 -25.96 13.55 1.24
C ASN A 124 -26.75 13.45 2.55
N THR A 125 -26.18 12.76 3.54
CA THR A 125 -26.84 12.45 4.81
C THR A 125 -25.92 12.83 5.96
N GLU A 126 -26.14 14.02 6.52
CA GLU A 126 -25.35 14.56 7.62
C GLU A 126 -25.86 14.00 8.95
N VAL A 127 -24.97 13.43 9.77
CA VAL A 127 -25.31 13.09 11.16
C VAL A 127 -25.25 14.36 12.00
N VAL A 128 -26.37 14.70 12.65
CA VAL A 128 -26.52 15.92 13.45
C VAL A 128 -26.58 15.65 14.94
N ARG A 129 -27.00 14.44 15.35
CA ARG A 129 -27.04 14.03 16.76
C ARG A 129 -26.86 12.53 16.91
N VAL A 130 -26.11 12.13 17.93
CA VAL A 130 -25.85 10.75 18.34
C VAL A 130 -25.91 10.73 19.85
N GLN A 131 -26.87 9.98 20.39
CA GLN A 131 -27.08 9.86 21.84
C GLN A 131 -27.56 8.46 22.19
N ARG A 132 -27.46 8.08 23.46
CA ARG A 132 -28.11 6.86 23.95
C ARG A 132 -29.62 7.03 24.01
N VAL A 133 -30.36 5.97 23.70
CA VAL A 133 -31.84 5.96 23.80
C VAL A 133 -32.28 5.90 25.27
N ASP A 134 -31.62 5.07 26.07
CA ASP A 134 -31.80 4.97 27.52
C ASP A 134 -30.49 4.46 28.15
N SER A 135 -30.26 4.80 29.42
CA SER A 135 -29.26 4.20 30.31
C SER A 135 -29.35 2.68 30.46
N ARG A 136 -30.52 2.08 30.18
CA ARG A 136 -30.79 0.64 30.37
C ARG A 136 -30.76 -0.19 29.09
N ASN A 137 -31.04 0.42 27.94
CA ASN A 137 -31.01 -0.24 26.64
C ASN A 137 -29.78 0.32 25.92
N ASP A 138 -28.74 -0.47 25.72
CA ASP A 138 -27.44 -0.06 25.14
C ASP A 138 -27.50 0.34 23.64
N LEU A 139 -28.67 0.84 23.19
CA LEU A 139 -28.94 1.32 21.86
C LEU A 139 -28.58 2.80 21.71
N TRP A 140 -28.12 3.12 20.50
CA TRP A 140 -27.78 4.46 20.05
C TRP A 140 -28.85 4.97 19.10
N MET A 141 -29.35 6.18 19.33
CA MET A 141 -30.13 6.92 18.36
C MET A 141 -29.17 7.79 17.54
N VAL A 142 -29.26 7.67 16.22
CA VAL A 142 -28.57 8.52 15.26
C VAL A 142 -29.61 9.35 14.53
N GLU A 143 -29.56 10.66 14.75
CA GLU A 143 -30.34 11.64 14.00
C GLU A 143 -29.50 12.11 12.82
N SER A 144 -30.08 11.97 11.63
CA SER A 144 -29.45 12.36 10.38
C SER A 144 -30.35 13.29 9.58
N ARG A 145 -29.74 14.18 8.80
CA ARG A 145 -30.42 15.20 8.00
C ARG A 145 -30.07 15.03 6.53
N LYS A 146 -31.10 14.92 5.69
CA LYS A 146 -30.99 14.84 4.23
C LYS A 146 -32.04 15.73 3.57
N CYS A 147 -31.62 16.61 2.68
CA CYS A 147 -32.52 17.56 1.99
C CYS A 147 -33.44 18.35 2.96
N GLY A 148 -32.91 18.72 4.14
CA GLY A 148 -33.66 19.45 5.18
C GLY A 148 -34.61 18.60 6.03
N LEU A 149 -34.74 17.30 5.76
CA LEU A 149 -35.55 16.37 6.55
C LEU A 149 -34.66 15.62 7.54
N SER A 150 -35.03 15.68 8.83
CA SER A 150 -34.40 14.86 9.87
C SER A 150 -35.04 13.48 9.93
N GLN A 151 -34.21 12.46 10.15
CA GLN A 151 -34.62 11.09 10.41
C GLN A 151 -33.81 10.53 11.58
N GLU A 152 -34.50 9.90 12.52
CA GLU A 152 -33.89 9.16 13.62
C GLU A 152 -33.91 7.66 13.31
N GLU A 153 -32.79 6.99 13.59
CA GLU A 153 -32.68 5.54 13.47
C GLU A 153 -31.86 4.97 14.62
N THR A 154 -32.26 3.81 15.14
CA THR A 154 -31.57 3.15 16.25
C THR A 154 -30.57 2.10 15.76
N PHE A 155 -29.45 2.01 16.48
CA PHE A 155 -28.32 1.12 16.21
C PHE A 155 -27.83 0.46 17.50
N ASP A 156 -27.28 -0.74 17.37
CA ASP A 156 -26.66 -1.47 18.47
C ASP A 156 -25.26 -0.91 18.78
N ALA A 157 -24.57 -0.36 17.77
CA ALA A 157 -23.26 0.24 17.93
C ALA A 157 -23.03 1.43 16.97
N VAL A 158 -22.13 2.33 17.35
CA VAL A 158 -21.69 3.48 16.54
C VAL A 158 -20.17 3.49 16.44
N VAL A 159 -19.67 3.63 15.21
CA VAL A 159 -18.25 3.83 14.90
C VAL A 159 -18.07 5.23 14.32
N VAL A 160 -17.32 6.08 15.03
CA VAL A 160 -17.09 7.48 14.65
C VAL A 160 -15.84 7.57 13.77
N CYS A 161 -16.03 7.99 12.51
CA CYS A 161 -15.00 8.06 11.46
C CYS A 161 -14.97 9.43 10.74
N ASN A 162 -15.41 10.51 11.41
CA ASN A 162 -15.66 11.81 10.77
C ASN A 162 -14.39 12.65 10.48
N GLY A 163 -13.21 12.12 10.79
CA GLY A 163 -11.93 12.82 10.58
C GLY A 163 -11.68 13.97 11.56
N HIS A 164 -10.50 14.59 11.44
CA HIS A 164 -10.04 15.63 12.37
C HIS A 164 -9.15 16.70 11.68
N HIS A 165 -9.36 16.92 10.38
CA HIS A 165 -8.63 17.91 9.57
C HIS A 165 -9.55 18.97 8.93
N THR A 166 -10.61 19.35 9.64
CA THR A 166 -11.57 20.36 9.18
C THR A 166 -11.59 21.57 10.11
N GLN A 167 -11.78 21.39 11.42
CA GLN A 167 -11.88 22.54 12.34
C GLN A 167 -10.52 23.18 12.62
N PRO A 168 -10.27 24.45 12.23
CA PRO A 168 -8.97 25.10 12.40
C PRO A 168 -8.52 25.25 13.86
N ARG A 169 -7.19 25.21 14.07
CA ARG A 169 -6.55 25.60 15.32
C ARG A 169 -5.68 26.82 15.05
N LEU A 170 -5.96 27.95 15.70
CA LEU A 170 -5.15 29.16 15.58
C LEU A 170 -4.15 29.29 16.73
N SER A 171 -3.10 30.07 16.49
CA SER A 171 -2.15 30.53 17.51
C SER A 171 -2.50 31.94 17.95
N ASP A 172 -2.35 32.23 19.24
CA ASP A 172 -2.51 33.58 19.76
C ASP A 172 -1.29 34.44 19.36
N ILE A 173 -1.56 35.61 18.77
CA ILE A 173 -0.53 36.56 18.33
C ILE A 173 -0.79 37.91 18.99
N PRO A 174 0.15 38.45 19.79
CA PRO A 174 -0.01 39.77 20.40
C PRO A 174 -0.20 40.87 19.35
N GLY A 175 -1.28 41.64 19.49
CA GLY A 175 -1.59 42.78 18.61
C GLY A 175 -2.47 42.45 17.39
N ILE A 176 -2.80 41.17 17.16
CA ILE A 176 -3.48 40.70 15.94
C ILE A 176 -4.81 41.39 15.65
N GLU A 177 -5.57 41.74 16.69
CA GLU A 177 -6.86 42.46 16.59
C GLU A 177 -6.76 43.84 15.91
N LYS A 178 -5.56 44.41 15.86
CA LYS A 178 -5.30 45.75 15.28
C LYS A 178 -4.46 45.67 14.01
N TRP A 179 -3.97 44.50 13.63
CA TRP A 179 -3.15 44.33 12.44
C TRP A 179 -4.04 44.38 11.20
N PRO A 180 -3.68 45.20 10.18
CA PRO A 180 -4.59 45.55 9.08
C PRO A 180 -4.62 44.54 7.93
N GLY A 181 -3.69 43.58 7.88
CA GLY A 181 -3.58 42.64 6.77
C GLY A 181 -4.58 41.49 6.83
N GLU A 182 -4.53 40.63 5.81
CA GLU A 182 -5.43 39.49 5.68
C GLU A 182 -4.94 38.29 6.50
N GLN A 183 -5.88 37.59 7.14
CA GLN A 183 -5.59 36.40 7.94
C GLN A 183 -6.32 35.20 7.34
N ILE A 184 -5.60 34.11 7.08
CA ILE A 184 -6.15 32.91 6.43
C ILE A 184 -5.65 31.67 7.16
N HIS A 185 -6.49 30.67 7.37
CA HIS A 185 -6.03 29.34 7.81
C HIS A 185 -5.78 28.43 6.61
N SER A 186 -4.80 27.52 6.70
CA SER A 186 -4.45 26.58 5.62
C SER A 186 -5.61 25.69 5.18
N HIS A 187 -6.64 25.53 6.01
CA HIS A 187 -7.92 24.91 5.66
C HIS A 187 -8.57 25.53 4.42
N ASN A 188 -8.43 26.85 4.25
CA ASN A 188 -9.00 27.63 3.16
C ASN A 188 -7.98 27.91 2.02
N TYR A 189 -6.76 27.35 2.08
CA TYR A 189 -5.82 27.43 0.97
C TYR A 189 -6.20 26.46 -0.16
N ARG A 190 -6.15 26.90 -1.43
CA ARG A 190 -6.49 26.08 -2.61
C ARG A 190 -5.48 26.16 -3.75
N VAL A 191 -5.02 27.36 -4.06
CA VAL A 191 -4.14 27.65 -5.19
C VAL A 191 -3.18 28.79 -4.81
N PRO A 192 -1.94 28.80 -5.30
CA PRO A 192 -0.94 29.81 -4.93
C PRO A 192 -1.12 31.15 -5.65
N GLU A 193 -1.84 31.21 -6.77
CA GLU A 193 -2.01 32.42 -7.59
C GLU A 193 -2.71 33.57 -6.84
N THR A 194 -3.48 33.27 -5.79
CA THR A 194 -4.13 34.30 -4.95
C THR A 194 -3.13 35.12 -4.13
N PHE A 195 -1.89 34.65 -4.02
CA PHE A 195 -0.82 35.30 -3.26
C PHE A 195 0.17 36.07 -4.15
N GLN A 196 -0.18 36.30 -5.43
CA GLN A 196 0.68 36.96 -6.41
C GLN A 196 1.16 38.33 -5.90
N ASP A 197 2.48 38.57 -5.96
CA ASP A 197 3.15 39.82 -5.60
C ASP A 197 2.94 40.30 -4.14
N GLN A 198 2.44 39.43 -3.25
CA GLN A 198 2.21 39.74 -1.83
C GLN A 198 3.38 39.30 -0.94
N VAL A 199 3.51 39.93 0.23
CA VAL A 199 4.38 39.48 1.33
C VAL A 199 3.58 38.63 2.30
N VAL A 200 3.92 37.34 2.39
CA VAL A 200 3.15 36.34 3.13
C VAL A 200 3.93 35.80 4.32
N VAL A 201 3.39 35.90 5.53
CA VAL A 201 3.92 35.25 6.73
C VAL A 201 3.18 33.94 6.96
N VAL A 202 3.88 32.82 6.91
CA VAL A 202 3.33 31.48 7.14
C VAL A 202 3.70 31.02 8.56
N ILE A 203 2.71 30.64 9.38
CA ILE A 203 2.94 30.17 10.75
C ILE A 203 2.87 28.65 10.79
N GLY A 204 4.00 27.98 11.04
CA GLY A 204 4.06 26.53 11.19
C GLY A 204 5.42 25.95 10.76
N ASP A 205 5.65 24.69 11.13
CA ASP A 205 6.91 23.98 10.86
C ASP A 205 6.67 22.48 10.57
N SER A 206 5.54 22.18 9.94
CA SER A 206 5.12 20.82 9.61
C SER A 206 4.72 20.72 8.13
N ALA A 207 4.20 19.56 7.73
CA ALA A 207 3.96 19.22 6.32
C ALA A 207 3.22 20.33 5.55
N SER A 208 2.10 20.84 6.08
CA SER A 208 1.34 21.91 5.42
C SER A 208 2.13 23.20 5.26
N ALA A 209 2.90 23.60 6.28
CA ALA A 209 3.65 24.85 6.24
C ALA A 209 4.75 24.80 5.17
N HIS A 210 5.49 23.69 5.09
CA HIS A 210 6.56 23.48 4.10
C HIS A 210 6.02 23.31 2.68
N ASP A 211 4.96 22.52 2.47
CA ASP A 211 4.41 22.29 1.13
C ASP A 211 3.74 23.55 0.57
N ILE A 212 2.91 24.23 1.37
CA ILE A 212 2.19 25.44 0.95
C ILE A 212 3.15 26.62 0.73
N SER A 213 4.14 26.81 1.62
CA SER A 213 5.14 27.90 1.43
C SER A 213 5.95 27.70 0.15
N GLY A 214 6.33 26.47 -0.19
CA GLY A 214 7.01 26.15 -1.45
C GLY A 214 6.20 26.43 -2.71
N GLU A 215 4.86 26.34 -2.65
CA GLU A 215 4.00 26.72 -3.76
C GLU A 215 3.79 28.23 -3.86
N ILE A 216 3.49 28.87 -2.72
CA ILE A 216 3.28 30.32 -2.64
C ILE A 216 4.54 31.08 -3.07
N ALA A 217 5.74 30.61 -2.71
CA ALA A 217 7.01 31.26 -3.06
C ALA A 217 7.27 31.40 -4.57
N LYS A 218 6.53 30.68 -5.42
CA LYS A 218 6.61 30.81 -6.88
C LYS A 218 5.84 32.02 -7.43
N PHE A 219 4.93 32.60 -6.63
CA PHE A 219 4.00 33.66 -7.03
C PHE A 219 4.09 34.89 -6.12
N ALA A 220 4.30 34.69 -4.82
CA ALA A 220 4.44 35.74 -3.84
C ALA A 220 5.73 36.56 -4.04
N LYS A 221 5.70 37.80 -3.58
CA LYS A 221 6.88 38.67 -3.57
C LYS A 221 7.91 38.16 -2.57
N GLU A 222 7.48 37.86 -1.35
CA GLU A 222 8.31 37.31 -0.27
C GLU A 222 7.47 36.35 0.60
N VAL A 223 8.07 35.24 1.04
CA VAL A 223 7.44 34.31 1.98
C VAL A 223 8.28 34.22 3.24
N HIS A 224 7.65 34.37 4.41
CA HIS A 224 8.28 34.36 5.72
C HIS A 224 7.69 33.22 6.57
N LEU A 225 8.41 32.11 6.67
CA LEU A 225 8.02 30.94 7.47
C LEU A 225 8.46 31.13 8.94
N SER A 226 7.49 31.29 9.84
CA SER A 226 7.71 31.43 11.28
C SER A 226 7.48 30.10 12.01
N SER A 227 8.48 29.69 12.79
CA SER A 227 8.42 28.47 13.61
C SER A 227 8.70 28.76 15.08
N ARG A 228 7.91 28.12 15.96
CA ARG A 228 8.13 28.12 17.42
C ARG A 228 9.17 27.07 17.87
N SER A 229 9.72 26.29 16.94
CA SER A 229 10.74 25.29 17.24
C SER A 229 12.00 25.98 17.78
N PRO A 230 12.69 25.40 18.77
CA PRO A 230 13.92 25.99 19.30
C PRO A 230 15.03 26.02 18.23
N GLY A 231 15.90 27.03 18.29
CA GLY A 231 17.10 27.11 17.46
C GLY A 231 16.84 27.38 15.97
N VAL A 232 15.71 27.99 15.62
CA VAL A 232 15.49 28.53 14.27
C VAL A 232 16.44 29.70 14.04
N LYS A 233 17.21 29.64 12.96
CA LYS A 233 18.12 30.71 12.53
C LYS A 233 17.53 31.39 11.31
N VAL A 234 17.70 32.70 11.21
CA VAL A 234 17.31 33.44 10.02
C VAL A 234 18.12 32.97 8.83
N SER A 235 17.42 32.50 7.79
CA SER A 235 18.02 32.16 6.50
C SER A 235 17.00 32.27 5.38
N ASN A 236 17.50 32.47 4.16
CA ASN A 236 16.70 32.56 2.94
C ASN A 236 17.08 31.39 2.02
N TYR A 237 16.07 30.67 1.52
CA TYR A 237 16.20 29.62 0.52
C TYR A 237 15.05 29.76 -0.48
N ASP A 238 15.38 29.89 -1.75
CA ASP A 238 14.40 29.96 -2.85
C ASP A 238 13.24 30.94 -2.59
N SER A 239 13.56 32.14 -2.07
CA SER A 239 12.61 33.21 -1.75
C SER A 239 11.71 32.96 -0.53
N ILE A 240 12.07 31.97 0.31
CA ILE A 240 11.46 31.70 1.61
C ILE A 240 12.45 32.08 2.71
N TRP A 241 12.08 33.07 3.52
CA TRP A 241 12.78 33.46 4.74
C TRP A 241 12.26 32.65 5.92
N GLN A 242 13.15 32.06 6.71
CA GLN A 242 12.77 31.45 7.98
C GLN A 242 13.01 32.37 9.15
N HIS A 243 12.06 32.37 10.07
CA HIS A 243 12.05 33.17 11.27
C HIS A 243 11.71 32.33 12.50
N SER A 244 12.17 32.80 13.65
CA SER A 244 11.64 32.34 14.92
C SER A 244 10.16 32.73 15.07
N LYS A 245 9.58 32.41 16.23
CA LYS A 245 8.18 32.70 16.52
C LYS A 245 7.90 34.20 16.37
N ILE A 246 6.74 34.55 15.83
CA ILE A 246 6.21 35.91 15.86
C ILE A 246 6.14 36.41 17.31
N GLU A 247 6.79 37.53 17.58
CA GLU A 247 6.75 38.22 18.86
C GLU A 247 5.44 39.02 18.99
N CYS A 248 5.15 39.86 18.00
CA CYS A 248 3.93 40.67 17.94
C CYS A 248 3.70 41.24 16.53
N VAL A 249 2.50 41.79 16.32
CA VAL A 249 2.11 42.48 15.09
C VAL A 249 1.57 43.88 15.37
N TYR A 250 1.73 44.79 14.42
CA TYR A 250 1.49 46.22 14.60
C TYR A 250 0.43 46.77 13.66
N LYS A 251 -0.22 47.88 14.07
CA LYS A 251 -1.27 48.55 13.29
C LYS A 251 -0.78 49.10 11.95
N ASN A 252 0.52 49.33 11.80
CA ASN A 252 1.11 49.78 10.54
C ASN A 252 1.35 48.63 9.55
N GLY A 253 0.98 47.39 9.85
CA GLY A 253 1.17 46.22 8.97
C GLY A 253 2.41 45.38 9.28
N ASP A 254 3.27 45.83 10.19
CA ASP A 254 4.52 45.12 10.49
C ASP A 254 4.30 43.89 11.38
N VAL A 255 5.09 42.86 11.12
CA VAL A 255 5.19 41.60 11.87
C VAL A 255 6.61 41.47 12.39
N SER A 256 6.79 41.42 13.70
CA SER A 256 8.10 41.24 14.33
C SER A 256 8.26 39.84 14.91
N PHE A 257 9.48 39.30 14.80
CA PHE A 257 9.84 37.95 15.23
C PHE A 257 10.82 38.00 16.41
N GLU A 258 10.85 36.94 17.23
CA GLU A 258 11.74 36.83 18.40
C GLU A 258 13.25 36.80 18.03
N ASP A 259 13.58 36.67 16.73
CA ASP A 259 14.94 36.73 16.21
C ASP A 259 15.41 38.17 15.93
N GLY A 260 14.54 39.16 16.14
CA GLY A 260 14.80 40.58 15.93
C GLY A 260 14.49 41.09 14.53
N ALA A 261 14.08 40.22 13.60
CA ALA A 261 13.61 40.65 12.28
C ALA A 261 12.20 41.26 12.36
N SER A 262 11.91 42.16 11.41
CA SER A 262 10.58 42.73 11.22
C SER A 262 10.29 42.86 9.73
N VAL A 263 9.07 42.52 9.32
CA VAL A 263 8.63 42.60 7.93
C VAL A 263 7.25 43.23 7.84
N HIS A 264 7.03 44.08 6.84
CA HIS A 264 5.71 44.55 6.49
C HIS A 264 5.01 43.47 5.66
N ALA A 265 3.93 42.89 6.17
CA ALA A 265 3.25 41.74 5.54
C ALA A 265 1.83 42.09 5.10
N ASP A 266 1.41 41.52 3.98
CA ASP A 266 0.05 41.63 3.46
C ASP A 266 -0.84 40.54 4.06
N ILE A 267 -0.30 39.32 4.22
CA ILE A 267 -1.06 38.15 4.67
C ILE A 267 -0.34 37.39 5.80
N ILE A 268 -1.10 36.95 6.80
CA ILE A 268 -0.70 35.91 7.76
C ILE A 268 -1.48 34.62 7.46
N LEU A 269 -0.76 33.57 7.07
CA LEU A 269 -1.29 32.24 6.79
C LEU A 269 -1.00 31.27 7.94
N TYR A 270 -2.05 30.82 8.63
CA TYR A 270 -1.98 29.88 9.73
C TYR A 270 -1.92 28.44 9.22
N CYS A 271 -0.73 27.82 9.32
CA CYS A 271 -0.50 26.39 9.10
C CYS A 271 -0.36 25.65 10.45
N THR A 272 -1.24 25.98 11.40
CA THR A 272 -1.16 25.63 12.82
C THR A 272 -1.95 24.39 13.23
N GLY A 273 -2.51 23.68 12.24
CA GLY A 273 -3.20 22.40 12.41
C GLY A 273 -4.67 22.55 12.79
N TYR A 274 -5.24 21.50 13.39
CA TYR A 274 -6.69 21.35 13.53
C TYR A 274 -7.08 20.95 14.96
N LYS A 275 -8.36 21.09 15.27
CA LYS A 275 -8.99 20.61 16.51
C LYS A 275 -9.81 19.36 16.23
N PHE A 276 -9.84 18.44 17.20
CA PHE A 276 -10.87 17.40 17.20
C PHE A 276 -12.23 18.05 17.46
N ASN A 277 -13.25 17.66 16.71
CA ASN A 277 -14.59 18.22 16.82
C ASN A 277 -15.65 17.15 16.50
N PHE A 278 -16.60 16.96 17.41
CA PHE A 278 -17.67 15.97 17.31
C PHE A 278 -19.00 16.62 17.73
N PRO A 279 -19.48 17.64 16.99
CA PRO A 279 -20.61 18.47 17.43
C PRO A 279 -21.93 17.68 17.51
N PHE A 280 -22.00 16.54 16.84
CA PHE A 280 -23.15 15.63 16.85
C PHE A 280 -23.16 14.67 18.04
N LEU A 281 -22.07 14.53 18.80
CA LEU A 281 -21.92 13.42 19.74
C LEU A 281 -22.26 13.84 21.18
N GLU A 282 -23.37 13.31 21.70
CA GLU A 282 -23.84 13.54 23.06
C GLU A 282 -23.57 12.32 23.95
N THR A 283 -22.65 12.46 24.89
CA THR A 283 -22.22 11.36 25.78
C THR A 283 -22.35 11.70 27.27
N ASP A 284 -23.12 12.73 27.62
CA ASP A 284 -23.24 13.23 29.00
C ASP A 284 -21.89 13.53 29.67
N GLY A 285 -20.92 14.01 28.88
CA GLY A 285 -19.57 14.32 29.34
C GLY A 285 -18.65 13.11 29.52
N ILE A 286 -19.07 11.90 29.16
CA ILE A 286 -18.20 10.71 29.20
C ILE A 286 -17.03 10.86 28.23
N VAL A 287 -17.27 11.36 27.01
CA VAL A 287 -16.22 11.67 26.04
C VAL A 287 -16.13 13.19 25.89
N SER A 288 -14.91 13.71 26.00
CA SER A 288 -14.62 15.14 25.88
C SER A 288 -13.38 15.39 25.04
N VAL A 289 -13.22 16.63 24.57
CA VAL A 289 -12.01 17.12 23.92
C VAL A 289 -11.42 18.22 24.79
N ASP A 290 -10.27 17.97 25.41
CA ASP A 290 -9.54 18.93 26.26
C ASP A 290 -8.11 19.14 25.72
N ASP A 291 -7.79 20.34 25.24
CA ASP A 291 -6.54 20.65 24.50
C ASP A 291 -6.18 19.53 23.50
N ASN A 292 -7.08 19.24 22.56
CA ASN A 292 -6.92 18.18 21.55
C ASN A 292 -6.66 16.75 22.09
N ARG A 293 -6.91 16.49 23.38
CA ARG A 293 -7.04 15.13 23.92
C ARG A 293 -8.51 14.72 23.84
N VAL A 294 -8.82 13.75 22.99
CA VAL A 294 -10.11 13.06 22.96
C VAL A 294 -10.06 11.95 24.01
N GLY A 295 -10.95 11.99 24.99
CA GLY A 295 -10.84 11.00 26.06
C GLY A 295 -11.96 10.97 27.09
N PRO A 296 -11.87 9.98 27.99
CA PRO A 296 -10.86 8.91 28.01
C PRO A 296 -11.10 7.85 26.92
N LEU A 297 -10.05 7.45 26.19
CA LEU A 297 -10.11 6.43 25.13
C LEU A 297 -9.06 5.33 25.36
N TYR A 298 -9.52 4.11 25.61
CA TYR A 298 -8.67 2.92 25.66
C TYR A 298 -8.09 2.65 24.27
N LYS A 299 -6.75 2.64 24.21
CA LYS A 299 -5.98 2.43 22.97
C LYS A 299 -6.42 3.34 21.83
N HIS A 300 -6.86 4.57 22.16
CA HIS A 300 -7.35 5.59 21.23
C HIS A 300 -8.64 5.23 20.46
N VAL A 301 -9.35 4.16 20.84
CA VAL A 301 -10.54 3.65 20.12
C VAL A 301 -11.77 3.63 21.00
N PHE A 302 -11.69 3.03 22.20
CA PHE A 302 -12.88 2.73 23.00
C PHE A 302 -13.02 3.64 24.23
N PRO A 303 -14.09 4.42 24.37
CA PRO A 303 -14.46 5.02 25.65
C PRO A 303 -14.86 3.93 26.66
N PRO A 304 -14.14 3.73 27.79
CA PRO A 304 -14.33 2.56 28.65
C PRO A 304 -15.76 2.33 29.14
N LYS A 305 -16.49 3.40 29.47
CA LYS A 305 -17.88 3.36 29.96
C LYS A 305 -18.93 3.06 28.89
N LEU A 306 -18.57 3.20 27.63
CA LEU A 306 -19.47 3.06 26.47
C LEU A 306 -18.97 1.94 25.54
N ALA A 307 -17.93 1.22 25.93
CA ALA A 307 -17.39 0.13 25.16
C ALA A 307 -18.27 -1.14 25.31
N PRO A 308 -18.42 -1.95 24.25
CA PRO A 308 -17.87 -1.74 22.91
C PRO A 308 -18.79 -0.94 21.97
N THR A 309 -19.96 -0.47 22.43
CA THR A 309 -21.02 0.04 21.55
C THR A 309 -20.77 1.44 20.98
N LEU A 310 -19.82 2.21 21.54
CA LEU A 310 -19.23 3.39 20.91
C LEU A 310 -17.74 3.17 20.69
N SER A 311 -17.25 3.51 19.49
CA SER A 311 -15.82 3.44 19.15
C SER A 311 -15.42 4.54 18.16
N PHE A 312 -14.12 4.83 18.09
CA PHE A 312 -13.53 5.80 17.18
C PHE A 312 -12.45 5.13 16.33
N VAL A 313 -12.43 5.42 15.03
CA VAL A 313 -11.38 4.95 14.11
C VAL A 313 -10.71 6.14 13.45
N GLY A 314 -9.38 6.16 13.46
CA GLY A 314 -8.59 7.22 12.83
C GLY A 314 -8.34 8.45 13.70
N ILE A 315 -8.37 8.31 15.04
CA ILE A 315 -7.95 9.39 15.97
C ILE A 315 -6.43 9.61 15.98
N PRO A 316 -5.58 8.55 15.99
CA PRO A 316 -4.14 8.75 16.02
C PRO A 316 -3.54 9.37 14.75
N TYR A 317 -2.42 10.05 14.91
CA TYR A 317 -1.61 10.63 13.83
C TYR A 317 -0.11 10.32 14.04
N TRP A 318 0.73 10.61 13.04
CA TRP A 318 2.14 10.19 12.97
C TRP A 318 2.32 8.65 12.96
N VAL A 319 1.60 7.97 12.07
CA VAL A 319 1.60 6.52 11.89
C VAL A 319 1.32 6.18 10.41
N LEU A 320 1.49 4.92 9.99
CA LEU A 320 0.94 4.40 8.74
C LEU A 320 -0.60 4.47 8.77
N VAL A 321 -1.17 5.60 8.36
CA VAL A 321 -2.57 5.97 8.61
C VAL A 321 -3.55 4.91 8.09
N PHE A 322 -3.36 4.40 6.87
CA PHE A 322 -4.31 3.45 6.26
C PHE A 322 -4.26 2.10 6.96
N HIS A 323 -3.06 1.60 7.29
CA HIS A 323 -2.88 0.37 8.07
C HIS A 323 -3.44 0.50 9.50
N MET A 324 -3.20 1.65 10.14
CA MET A 324 -3.75 1.93 11.47
C MET A 324 -5.28 1.93 11.46
N MET A 325 -5.91 2.62 10.51
CA MET A 325 -7.37 2.65 10.37
C MET A 325 -7.94 1.27 10.07
N GLU A 326 -7.29 0.48 9.21
CA GLU A 326 -7.65 -0.91 8.93
C GLU A 326 -7.60 -1.79 10.18
N PHE A 327 -6.50 -1.74 10.92
CA PHE A 327 -6.31 -2.57 12.10
C PHE A 327 -7.26 -2.16 13.24
N GLN A 328 -7.49 -0.86 13.43
CA GLN A 328 -8.51 -0.37 14.37
C GLN A 328 -9.92 -0.82 13.95
N ALA A 329 -10.28 -0.67 12.67
CA ALA A 329 -11.58 -1.09 12.14
C ALA A 329 -11.83 -2.60 12.34
N ARG A 330 -10.80 -3.42 12.09
CA ARG A 330 -10.86 -4.87 12.28
C ARG A 330 -11.01 -5.25 13.74
N TRP A 331 -10.25 -4.60 14.61
CA TRP A 331 -10.35 -4.82 16.05
C TRP A 331 -11.76 -4.46 16.56
N VAL A 332 -12.29 -3.30 16.15
CA VAL A 332 -13.68 -2.90 16.48
C VAL A 332 -14.68 -3.95 16.00
N ALA A 333 -14.58 -4.41 14.75
CA ALA A 333 -15.51 -5.40 14.21
C ALA A 333 -15.45 -6.74 14.97
N ARG A 334 -14.24 -7.23 15.29
CA ARG A 334 -14.06 -8.49 16.04
C ARG A 334 -14.48 -8.38 17.51
N VAL A 335 -14.36 -7.20 18.12
CA VAL A 335 -14.90 -6.94 19.45
C VAL A 335 -16.43 -6.97 19.43
N LEU A 336 -17.06 -6.31 18.45
CA LEU A 336 -18.52 -6.31 18.30
C LEU A 336 -19.08 -7.68 17.95
N SER A 337 -18.34 -8.50 17.21
CA SER A 337 -18.71 -9.90 16.93
C SER A 337 -18.43 -10.85 18.09
N GLY A 338 -17.81 -10.38 19.18
CA GLY A 338 -17.45 -11.19 20.35
C GLY A 338 -16.30 -12.17 20.11
N LYS A 339 -15.59 -12.07 18.98
CA LYS A 339 -14.38 -12.86 18.71
C LYS A 339 -13.17 -12.36 19.50
N VAL A 340 -13.15 -11.08 19.85
CA VAL A 340 -12.14 -10.46 20.72
C VAL A 340 -12.85 -9.87 21.94
N LEU A 341 -12.29 -10.08 23.13
CA LEU A 341 -12.84 -9.56 24.37
C LEU A 341 -12.06 -8.33 24.82
N LEU A 342 -12.77 -7.27 25.21
CA LEU A 342 -12.15 -6.14 25.87
C LEU A 342 -11.86 -6.46 27.34
N PRO A 343 -10.81 -5.86 27.93
CA PRO A 343 -10.63 -5.84 29.37
C PRO A 343 -11.82 -5.17 30.08
N SER A 344 -11.90 -5.32 31.40
CA SER A 344 -12.91 -4.62 32.20
C SER A 344 -12.74 -3.09 32.10
N GLU A 345 -13.82 -2.33 32.35
CA GLU A 345 -13.78 -0.86 32.39
C GLU A 345 -12.64 -0.35 33.29
N LYS A 346 -12.45 -0.98 34.45
CA LYS A 346 -11.41 -0.63 35.41
C LYS A 346 -10.00 -0.82 34.84
N GLU A 347 -9.76 -1.91 34.12
CA GLU A 347 -8.46 -2.19 33.50
C GLU A 347 -8.18 -1.23 32.34
N MET A 348 -9.20 -0.94 31.52
CA MET A 348 -9.10 0.06 30.46
C MET A 348 -8.77 1.45 31.02
N LEU A 349 -9.46 1.89 32.08
CA LEU A 349 -9.16 3.16 32.74
C LEU A 349 -7.75 3.20 33.35
N ALA A 350 -7.28 2.10 33.93
CA ALA A 350 -5.92 2.01 34.47
C ALA A 350 -4.84 2.09 33.37
N ASP A 351 -5.06 1.51 32.19
CA ASP A 351 -4.16 1.64 31.04
C ASP A 351 -4.08 3.09 30.54
N ILE A 352 -5.22 3.77 30.44
CA ILE A 352 -5.32 5.18 30.03
C ILE A 352 -4.58 6.07 31.02
N GLU A 353 -4.82 5.90 32.32
CA GLU A 353 -4.17 6.67 33.37
C GLU A 353 -2.65 6.46 33.35
N LYS A 354 -2.21 5.21 33.16
CA LYS A 354 -0.78 4.90 33.00
C LYS A 354 -0.17 5.59 31.78
N HIS A 355 -0.91 5.70 30.66
CA HIS A 355 -0.44 6.44 29.49
C HIS A 355 -0.34 7.94 29.78
N TYR A 356 -1.33 8.53 30.46
CA TYR A 356 -1.30 9.95 30.84
C TYR A 356 -0.15 10.28 31.80
N GLN A 357 0.09 9.43 32.80
CA GLN A 357 1.22 9.59 33.73
C GLN A 357 2.56 9.56 32.99
N ARG A 358 2.78 8.61 32.07
CA ARG A 358 4.00 8.57 31.24
C ARG A 358 4.19 9.84 30.42
N MET A 359 3.11 10.39 29.86
CA MET A 359 3.18 11.66 29.13
C MET A 359 3.63 12.80 30.04
N GLU A 360 3.08 12.89 31.25
CA GLU A 360 3.44 13.92 32.23
C GLU A 360 4.89 13.78 32.69
N GLU A 361 5.36 12.55 32.95
CA GLU A 361 6.75 12.25 33.34
C GLU A 361 7.79 12.72 32.32
N VAL A 362 7.47 12.62 31.01
CA VAL A 362 8.35 13.09 29.93
C VAL A 362 8.03 14.51 29.46
N GLY A 363 7.10 15.20 30.13
CA GLY A 363 6.70 16.57 29.79
C GLY A 363 5.96 16.71 28.45
N LYS A 364 5.32 15.66 27.94
CA LYS A 364 4.55 15.66 26.68
C LYS A 364 3.16 16.32 26.91
N PRO A 365 2.85 17.44 26.22
CA PRO A 365 1.57 18.15 26.37
C PRO A 365 0.32 17.32 25.99
N LYS A 366 -0.85 17.70 26.53
CA LYS A 366 -2.14 17.02 26.28
C LYS A 366 -2.50 16.90 24.79
N HIS A 367 -2.29 17.94 23.99
CA HIS A 367 -2.57 17.89 22.54
C HIS A 367 -1.72 16.90 21.74
N HIS A 368 -0.73 16.27 22.35
CA HIS A 368 0.05 15.18 21.76
C HIS A 368 -0.38 13.78 22.22
N THR A 369 -1.48 13.63 22.96
CA THR A 369 -1.97 12.32 23.44
C THR A 369 -2.22 11.31 22.32
N HIS A 370 -2.65 11.76 21.15
CA HIS A 370 -2.92 10.87 20.01
C HIS A 370 -1.78 10.82 18.98
N SER A 371 -0.62 11.40 19.30
CA SER A 371 0.59 11.24 18.49
C SER A 371 1.25 9.91 18.84
N LEU A 372 1.31 9.00 17.87
CA LEU A 372 1.98 7.70 17.99
C LEU A 372 3.47 7.74 17.61
N HIS A 373 4.03 8.93 17.39
CA HIS A 373 5.45 9.07 17.09
C HIS A 373 6.31 8.39 18.16
N SER A 374 7.18 7.46 17.74
CA SER A 374 8.05 6.56 18.51
C SER A 374 7.42 5.22 18.94
N ASP A 375 6.09 5.12 18.97
CA ASP A 375 5.35 3.94 19.41
C ASP A 375 4.52 3.32 18.26
N GLU A 376 4.68 3.81 17.03
CA GLU A 376 3.75 3.55 15.93
C GLU A 376 3.64 2.05 15.57
N PHE A 377 4.78 1.34 15.56
CA PHE A 377 4.80 -0.08 15.22
C PHE A 377 4.50 -0.97 16.41
N GLU A 378 4.77 -0.52 17.64
CA GLU A 378 4.30 -1.23 18.84
C GLU A 378 2.77 -1.26 18.87
N TYR A 379 2.14 -0.12 18.57
CA TYR A 379 0.69 -0.02 18.49
C TYR A 379 0.09 -0.87 17.36
N LEU A 380 0.68 -0.82 16.16
CA LEU A 380 0.21 -1.62 15.01
C LEU A 380 0.40 -3.12 15.24
N ASP A 381 1.56 -3.54 15.78
CA ASP A 381 1.81 -4.94 16.10
C ASP A 381 0.90 -5.43 17.23
N TRP A 382 0.57 -4.57 18.21
CA TRP A 382 -0.40 -4.89 19.25
C TRP A 382 -1.79 -5.11 18.65
N LEU A 383 -2.29 -4.22 17.79
CA LEU A 383 -3.58 -4.41 17.12
C LEU A 383 -3.62 -5.69 16.26
N ALA A 384 -2.53 -5.99 15.54
CA ALA A 384 -2.41 -7.22 14.78
C ALA A 384 -2.48 -8.46 15.68
N ALA A 385 -1.79 -8.44 16.82
CA ALA A 385 -1.83 -9.53 17.80
C ALA A 385 -3.23 -9.73 18.41
N GLU A 386 -3.91 -8.64 18.80
CA GLU A 386 -5.28 -8.70 19.34
C GLU A 386 -6.29 -9.26 18.33
N THR A 387 -6.02 -9.11 17.04
CA THR A 387 -6.85 -9.61 15.96
C THR A 387 -6.32 -10.89 15.31
N GLY A 388 -5.24 -11.49 15.81
CA GLY A 388 -4.66 -12.70 15.23
C GLY A 388 -4.23 -12.55 13.77
N GLU A 389 -3.82 -11.33 13.37
CA GLU A 389 -3.42 -10.98 12.02
C GLU A 389 -1.90 -10.94 11.87
N ALA A 390 -1.44 -10.98 10.61
CA ALA A 390 -0.06 -10.71 10.31
C ALA A 390 0.33 -9.27 10.69
N LYS A 391 1.54 -9.12 11.23
CA LYS A 391 2.13 -7.80 11.50
C LYS A 391 2.36 -7.05 10.19
N VAL A 392 2.49 -5.73 10.30
CA VAL A 392 2.94 -4.90 9.16
C VAL A 392 4.29 -5.44 8.67
N ASP A 393 4.42 -5.60 7.35
CA ASP A 393 5.64 -6.06 6.71
C ASP A 393 6.83 -5.17 7.15
N GLU A 394 7.91 -5.78 7.64
CA GLU A 394 9.09 -5.04 8.11
C GLU A 394 9.79 -4.26 6.99
N ARG A 395 9.60 -4.62 5.71
CA ARG A 395 10.00 -3.77 4.59
C ARG A 395 9.24 -2.45 4.60
N LEU A 396 7.93 -2.47 4.86
CA LEU A 396 7.14 -1.25 5.00
C LEU A 396 7.55 -0.47 6.25
N LYS A 397 7.86 -1.16 7.35
CA LYS A 397 8.39 -0.51 8.56
C LYS A 397 9.73 0.16 8.29
N GLU A 398 10.66 -0.51 7.62
CA GLU A 398 11.97 0.05 7.29
C GLU A 398 11.89 1.19 6.28
N MET A 399 10.99 1.07 5.30
CA MET A 399 10.68 2.14 4.37
C MET A 399 10.15 3.38 5.11
N TYR A 400 9.20 3.20 6.02
CA TYR A 400 8.69 4.27 6.87
C TYR A 400 9.80 4.87 7.75
N ARG A 401 10.58 4.04 8.48
CA ARG A 401 11.72 4.51 9.29
C ARG A 401 12.72 5.32 8.46
N THR A 402 13.01 4.89 7.24
CA THR A 402 13.90 5.60 6.31
C THR A 402 13.31 6.95 5.91
N ILE A 403 12.05 6.99 5.51
CA ILE A 403 11.34 8.22 5.12
C ILE A 403 11.31 9.21 6.29
N TYR A 404 11.11 8.74 7.52
CA TYR A 404 11.13 9.59 8.71
C TYR A 404 12.52 10.10 9.07
N LYS A 405 13.57 9.29 8.90
CA LYS A 405 14.96 9.76 9.00
C LYS A 405 15.24 10.86 7.97
N LEU A 406 14.76 10.69 6.73
CA LEU A 406 14.87 11.71 5.69
C LEU A 406 14.04 12.95 6.00
N LEU A 407 12.85 12.79 6.59
CA LEU A 407 12.00 13.91 7.00
C LEU A 407 12.68 14.70 8.12
N ALA A 408 13.27 14.03 9.11
CA ALA A 408 14.06 14.67 10.15
C ALA A 408 15.26 15.43 9.54
N LYS A 409 15.95 14.84 8.55
CA LYS A 409 17.04 15.51 7.82
C LYS A 409 16.53 16.71 7.02
N PHE A 410 15.40 16.58 6.34
CA PHE A 410 14.75 17.65 5.58
C PHE A 410 14.36 18.82 6.48
N LEU A 411 13.73 18.53 7.62
CA LEU A 411 13.38 19.54 8.62
C LEU A 411 14.62 20.15 9.26
N ALA A 412 15.68 19.37 9.52
CA ALA A 412 16.94 19.87 10.07
C ALA A 412 17.71 20.76 9.07
N ASP A 413 17.69 20.41 7.78
CA ASP A 413 18.23 21.23 6.69
C ASP A 413 17.22 22.29 6.21
N ARG A 414 16.15 22.49 6.99
CA ARG A 414 15.19 23.58 6.86
C ARG A 414 14.51 23.65 5.48
N GLY A 415 14.35 22.50 4.82
CA GLY A 415 13.62 22.40 3.56
C GLY A 415 14.42 22.69 2.29
N ARG A 416 15.76 22.83 2.38
CA ARG A 416 16.62 23.19 1.23
C ARG A 416 16.69 22.15 0.11
N ILE A 417 16.42 20.88 0.42
CA ILE A 417 16.45 19.78 -0.54
C ILE A 417 15.02 19.26 -0.69
N ASN A 418 14.58 18.98 -1.90
CA ASN A 418 13.24 18.44 -2.13
C ASN A 418 13.09 17.06 -1.46
N PHE A 419 12.22 16.98 -0.44
CA PHE A 419 11.98 15.76 0.33
C PHE A 419 11.58 14.56 -0.56
N LYS A 420 10.74 14.78 -1.58
CA LYS A 420 10.27 13.71 -2.47
C LYS A 420 11.40 13.18 -3.33
N GLU A 421 12.30 14.05 -3.80
CA GLU A 421 13.50 13.64 -4.54
C GLU A 421 14.46 12.85 -3.64
N MET A 422 14.73 13.32 -2.41
CA MET A 422 15.55 12.58 -1.44
C MET A 422 15.04 11.16 -1.21
N VAL A 423 13.72 11.00 -1.13
CA VAL A 423 13.09 9.70 -0.94
C VAL A 423 13.27 8.82 -2.18
N VAL A 424 13.04 9.33 -3.39
CA VAL A 424 13.21 8.58 -4.64
C VAL A 424 14.67 8.13 -4.84
N GLU A 425 15.64 8.99 -4.55
CA GLU A 425 17.07 8.70 -4.68
C GLU A 425 17.56 7.53 -3.81
N THR A 426 16.84 7.20 -2.72
CA THR A 426 17.24 6.08 -1.87
C THR A 426 17.07 4.71 -2.53
N GLY A 427 16.24 4.58 -3.57
CA GLY A 427 15.93 3.30 -4.21
C GLY A 427 15.27 2.27 -3.28
N VAL A 428 14.81 2.66 -2.08
CA VAL A 428 14.21 1.74 -1.09
C VAL A 428 12.95 1.06 -1.64
N PHE A 429 12.32 1.65 -2.65
CA PHE A 429 11.15 1.12 -3.35
C PHE A 429 11.49 0.02 -4.37
N GLU A 430 12.74 -0.08 -4.85
CA GLU A 430 13.13 -0.96 -5.98
C GLU A 430 13.71 -2.32 -5.56
N LYS A 431 14.00 -2.50 -4.25
CA LYS A 431 14.45 -3.79 -3.71
C LYS A 431 13.30 -4.78 -3.55
N GLU A 432 12.71 -5.20 -4.66
CA GLU A 432 11.87 -6.38 -4.68
C GLU A 432 12.76 -7.58 -5.06
N ILE A 433 12.78 -8.61 -4.20
CA ILE A 433 13.22 -9.94 -4.67
C ILE A 433 12.12 -10.38 -5.63
N VAL A 434 12.35 -10.13 -6.90
CA VAL A 434 11.47 -10.50 -7.99
C VAL A 434 11.39 -12.03 -8.05
N HIS A 435 10.34 -12.60 -7.46
CA HIS A 435 10.11 -14.04 -7.57
C HIS A 435 9.31 -14.40 -8.84
N SER A 436 8.56 -13.43 -9.37
CA SER A 436 7.67 -13.60 -10.52
C SER A 436 8.40 -13.40 -11.85
N SER A 437 8.10 -14.26 -12.83
CA SER A 437 8.55 -14.10 -14.23
C SER A 437 7.51 -13.41 -15.13
N LEU A 438 6.41 -12.93 -14.55
CA LEU A 438 5.24 -12.46 -15.32
C LEU A 438 5.48 -11.04 -15.85
N TYR A 439 4.95 -10.75 -17.04
CA TYR A 439 4.95 -9.44 -17.67
C TYR A 439 3.51 -8.95 -17.90
N SER A 440 3.33 -7.64 -17.97
CA SER A 440 2.02 -6.99 -17.80
C SER A 440 0.94 -7.41 -18.80
N SER A 441 1.32 -7.77 -20.02
CA SER A 441 0.41 -8.19 -21.08
C SER A 441 0.19 -9.71 -21.14
N LEU A 442 0.83 -10.49 -20.26
CA LEU A 442 0.84 -11.94 -20.33
C LEU A 442 -0.58 -12.51 -20.21
N CYS A 443 -0.98 -13.24 -21.24
CA CYS A 443 -2.16 -14.09 -21.25
C CYS A 443 -1.77 -15.56 -21.26
N THR A 444 -2.66 -16.41 -20.77
CA THR A 444 -2.44 -17.86 -20.79
C THR A 444 -2.37 -18.36 -22.23
N ASN A 445 -1.51 -19.35 -22.45
CA ASN A 445 -1.42 -20.07 -23.72
C ASN A 445 -2.46 -21.19 -23.86
N PHE A 446 -3.14 -21.55 -22.75
CA PHE A 446 -4.25 -22.49 -22.73
C PHE A 446 -5.59 -21.78 -22.50
N PRO A 447 -6.68 -22.29 -23.09
CA PRO A 447 -8.00 -21.77 -22.84
C PRO A 447 -8.44 -22.06 -21.39
N ARG A 448 -9.29 -21.21 -20.83
CA ARG A 448 -9.76 -21.28 -19.43
C ARG A 448 -10.27 -22.65 -19.00
N GLN A 449 -10.85 -23.43 -19.92
CA GLN A 449 -11.37 -24.77 -19.67
C GLN A 449 -10.29 -25.77 -19.23
N LEU A 450 -9.03 -25.48 -19.51
CA LEU A 450 -7.86 -26.28 -19.10
C LEU A 450 -7.09 -25.67 -17.92
N MET A 451 -7.57 -24.55 -17.38
CA MET A 451 -6.91 -23.75 -16.35
C MET A 451 -7.64 -23.78 -15.00
N GLY A 452 -8.56 -24.73 -14.79
CA GLY A 452 -9.27 -24.93 -13.53
C GLY A 452 -8.95 -26.29 -12.89
N PHE A 453 -9.40 -26.47 -11.66
CA PHE A 453 -9.38 -27.76 -10.97
C PHE A 453 -10.69 -28.51 -11.23
N SER A 454 -10.68 -29.83 -11.12
CA SER A 454 -11.87 -30.65 -11.40
C SER A 454 -13.07 -30.32 -10.49
N ASP A 455 -12.81 -29.82 -9.28
CA ASP A 455 -13.78 -29.39 -8.27
C ASP A 455 -13.88 -27.86 -8.14
N TYR A 456 -13.12 -27.11 -8.94
CA TYR A 456 -13.13 -25.65 -8.93
C TYR A 456 -12.82 -25.10 -10.34
N PRO A 457 -13.85 -24.98 -11.21
CA PRO A 457 -13.67 -24.56 -12.60
C PRO A 457 -13.35 -23.06 -12.73
N PHE A 458 -12.60 -22.69 -13.77
CA PHE A 458 -12.24 -21.29 -14.03
C PHE A 458 -13.39 -20.52 -14.71
N GLU A 459 -14.09 -19.68 -13.93
CA GLU A 459 -15.35 -19.00 -14.34
C GLU A 459 -15.30 -17.45 -14.39
N ILE A 460 -14.13 -16.82 -14.34
CA ILE A 460 -14.02 -15.35 -14.31
C ILE A 460 -14.66 -14.69 -15.55
N ARG A 461 -15.51 -13.68 -15.29
CA ARG A 461 -16.26 -12.91 -16.31
C ARG A 461 -15.71 -11.49 -16.46
N LYS A 462 -15.69 -10.98 -17.69
CA LYS A 462 -15.46 -9.56 -18.01
C LYS A 462 -16.63 -9.07 -18.86
N ASN A 463 -17.29 -7.99 -18.45
CA ASN A 463 -18.50 -7.48 -19.10
C ASN A 463 -19.62 -8.53 -19.28
N GLY A 464 -19.71 -9.50 -18.36
CA GLY A 464 -20.69 -10.59 -18.42
C GLY A 464 -20.27 -11.80 -19.27
N GLU A 465 -19.20 -11.70 -20.08
CA GLU A 465 -18.70 -12.76 -20.96
C GLU A 465 -17.44 -13.46 -20.40
N LEU A 466 -17.29 -14.75 -20.73
CA LEU A 466 -16.16 -15.56 -20.32
C LEU A 466 -14.98 -15.38 -21.28
N LYS A 467 -13.83 -14.94 -20.77
CA LYS A 467 -12.60 -14.77 -21.56
C LYS A 467 -11.98 -16.12 -21.88
N THR A 468 -11.70 -16.41 -23.15
CA THR A 468 -11.12 -17.70 -23.55
C THR A 468 -9.70 -17.89 -23.01
N PHE A 469 -8.84 -16.87 -23.12
CA PHE A 469 -7.45 -16.90 -22.62
C PHE A 469 -7.29 -15.82 -21.53
N PRO A 470 -7.41 -16.19 -20.25
CA PRO A 470 -7.25 -15.23 -19.14
C PRO A 470 -5.85 -14.60 -19.12
N GLY A 471 -5.77 -13.38 -18.63
CA GLY A 471 -4.53 -12.69 -18.29
C GLY A 471 -4.02 -13.14 -16.92
N HIS A 472 -2.78 -12.77 -16.60
CA HIS A 472 -2.16 -13.18 -15.34
C HIS A 472 -2.90 -12.68 -14.09
N GLU A 473 -3.53 -11.49 -14.13
CA GLU A 473 -4.32 -10.93 -13.03
C GLU A 473 -5.57 -11.77 -12.76
N GLU A 474 -6.26 -12.21 -13.81
CA GLU A 474 -7.43 -13.08 -13.68
C GLU A 474 -7.01 -14.46 -13.12
N VAL A 475 -5.86 -15.00 -13.52
CA VAL A 475 -5.35 -16.26 -12.94
C VAL A 475 -4.99 -16.11 -11.47
N LEU A 476 -4.36 -15.00 -11.07
CA LEU A 476 -4.04 -14.72 -9.68
C LEU A 476 -5.32 -14.61 -8.82
N LYS A 477 -6.33 -13.88 -9.31
CA LYS A 477 -7.62 -13.77 -8.67
C LYS A 477 -8.26 -15.14 -8.44
N PHE A 478 -8.30 -15.97 -9.48
CA PHE A 478 -8.84 -17.34 -9.40
C PHE A 478 -8.13 -18.18 -8.32
N LEU A 479 -6.79 -18.13 -8.25
CA LEU A 479 -6.02 -18.88 -7.26
C LEU A 479 -6.27 -18.37 -5.82
N ASN A 480 -6.41 -17.06 -5.64
CA ASN A 480 -6.73 -16.48 -4.33
C ASN A 480 -8.17 -16.80 -3.89
N GLU A 481 -9.13 -16.80 -4.81
CA GLU A 481 -10.50 -17.24 -4.54
C GLU A 481 -10.53 -18.72 -4.16
N PHE A 482 -9.81 -19.58 -4.90
CA PHE A 482 -9.64 -20.99 -4.56
C PHE A 482 -9.05 -21.18 -3.15
N ALA A 483 -7.97 -20.46 -2.81
CA ALA A 483 -7.35 -20.55 -1.48
C ALA A 483 -8.34 -20.16 -0.37
N ARG A 484 -9.07 -19.06 -0.57
CA ARG A 484 -10.05 -18.56 0.40
C ARG A 484 -11.24 -19.50 0.58
N ASP A 485 -11.83 -19.96 -0.52
CA ASP A 485 -13.04 -20.79 -0.49
C ASP A 485 -12.80 -22.15 0.18
N PHE A 486 -11.57 -22.66 0.09
CA PHE A 486 -11.14 -23.90 0.75
C PHE A 486 -10.45 -23.66 2.11
N GLY A 487 -10.37 -22.42 2.60
CA GLY A 487 -9.74 -22.08 3.88
C GLY A 487 -8.24 -22.38 3.94
N LEU A 488 -7.56 -22.38 2.79
CA LEU A 488 -6.13 -22.68 2.68
C LEU A 488 -5.25 -21.53 3.19
N ASP A 489 -5.77 -20.30 3.25
CA ASP A 489 -5.04 -19.12 3.73
C ASP A 489 -4.50 -19.33 5.16
N GLU A 490 -5.23 -20.06 6.00
CA GLU A 490 -4.82 -20.39 7.37
C GLU A 490 -3.64 -21.38 7.43
N LEU A 491 -3.38 -22.10 6.34
CA LEU A 491 -2.31 -23.09 6.21
C LEU A 491 -1.05 -22.52 5.53
N ILE A 492 -1.11 -21.28 5.03
CA ILE A 492 -0.04 -20.66 4.27
C ILE A 492 0.72 -19.66 5.14
N SER A 493 2.01 -19.93 5.37
CA SER A 493 2.94 -18.95 5.94
C SER A 493 3.46 -18.03 4.84
N PHE A 494 2.84 -16.87 4.66
CA PHE A 494 3.30 -15.85 3.72
C PHE A 494 4.59 -15.17 4.19
N ASN A 495 5.35 -14.62 3.24
CA ASN A 495 6.65 -13.94 3.50
C ASN A 495 7.71 -14.82 4.21
N THR A 496 7.57 -16.13 4.08
CA THR A 496 8.45 -17.12 4.69
C THR A 496 9.26 -17.83 3.61
N GLU A 497 10.58 -17.69 3.67
CA GLU A 497 11.51 -18.40 2.80
C GLU A 497 11.94 -19.71 3.48
N VAL A 498 11.83 -20.84 2.79
CA VAL A 498 12.44 -22.09 3.25
C VAL A 498 13.91 -22.06 2.90
N VAL A 499 14.77 -21.94 3.92
CA VAL A 499 16.23 -21.83 3.75
C VAL A 499 16.89 -23.20 3.73
N ARG A 500 16.34 -24.17 4.46
CA ARG A 500 16.92 -25.52 4.55
C ARG A 500 15.86 -26.56 4.89
N VAL A 501 16.00 -27.74 4.32
CA VAL A 501 15.19 -28.94 4.59
C VAL A 501 16.12 -30.12 4.70
N LYS A 502 16.18 -30.73 5.88
CA LYS A 502 17.06 -31.87 6.18
C LYS A 502 16.29 -32.98 6.89
N ARG A 503 16.71 -34.22 6.74
CA ARG A 503 16.10 -35.35 7.46
C ARG A 503 16.88 -35.66 8.74
N VAL A 504 16.20 -35.70 9.89
CA VAL A 504 16.76 -36.02 11.21
C VAL A 504 15.81 -36.96 11.95
N ASN A 505 16.29 -38.11 12.41
CA ASN A 505 15.52 -39.08 13.22
C ASN A 505 14.11 -39.37 12.65
N ASP A 506 14.04 -39.71 11.36
CA ASP A 506 12.79 -39.99 10.62
C ASP A 506 11.77 -38.85 10.49
N LYS A 507 12.15 -37.63 10.86
CA LYS A 507 11.40 -36.40 10.58
C LYS A 507 12.15 -35.52 9.60
N TRP A 508 11.42 -34.65 8.93
CA TRP A 508 11.96 -33.56 8.13
C TRP A 508 12.01 -32.30 8.97
N ILE A 509 13.20 -31.74 9.13
CA ILE A 509 13.39 -30.43 9.75
C ILE A 509 13.40 -29.40 8.64
N VAL A 510 12.42 -28.51 8.67
CA VAL A 510 12.30 -27.37 7.76
C VAL A 510 12.73 -26.14 8.54
N GLU A 511 13.84 -25.56 8.10
CA GLU A 511 14.31 -24.26 8.55
C GLU A 511 13.74 -23.21 7.60
N SER A 512 13.02 -22.25 8.18
CA SER A 512 12.42 -21.15 7.45
C SER A 512 12.83 -19.82 8.03
N ARG A 513 12.92 -18.80 7.17
CA ARG A 513 13.25 -17.43 7.53
C ARG A 513 12.09 -16.54 7.12
N THR A 514 11.50 -15.87 8.10
CA THR A 514 10.50 -14.84 7.79
C THR A 514 11.24 -13.60 7.30
N LYS A 515 10.92 -13.12 6.10
CA LYS A 515 11.55 -11.93 5.49
C LYS A 515 11.41 -10.66 6.34
N THR A 516 10.55 -10.68 7.35
CA THR A 516 10.31 -9.55 8.23
C THR A 516 11.38 -9.43 9.32
N ASN A 517 11.78 -10.53 9.98
CA ASN A 517 12.55 -10.44 11.23
C ASN A 517 13.94 -11.10 11.16
N ASP A 518 14.31 -11.69 10.01
CA ASP A 518 15.56 -12.47 9.82
C ASP A 518 15.76 -13.59 10.87
N LEU A 519 14.71 -13.98 11.59
CA LEU A 519 14.73 -15.09 12.53
C LEU A 519 14.49 -16.39 11.77
N ASN A 520 15.41 -17.34 11.96
CA ASN A 520 15.25 -18.70 11.48
C ASN A 520 14.39 -19.49 12.48
N LEU A 521 13.33 -20.11 11.98
CA LEU A 521 12.47 -21.04 12.70
C LEU A 521 12.73 -22.45 12.17
N GLU A 522 12.99 -23.40 13.07
CA GLU A 522 13.06 -24.83 12.73
C GLU A 522 11.78 -25.53 13.18
N GLU A 523 11.13 -26.25 12.26
CA GLU A 523 9.94 -27.05 12.52
C GLU A 523 10.12 -28.48 12.01
N ALA A 524 9.50 -29.45 12.70
CA ALA A 524 9.60 -30.87 12.36
C ALA A 524 8.31 -31.40 11.74
N PHE A 525 8.43 -32.03 10.57
CA PHE A 525 7.32 -32.57 9.78
C PHE A 525 7.50 -34.06 9.50
N ASP A 526 6.38 -34.78 9.40
CA ASP A 526 6.34 -36.19 9.00
C ASP A 526 6.69 -36.40 7.52
N ALA A 527 6.30 -35.46 6.68
CA ALA A 527 6.57 -35.48 5.25
C ALA A 527 6.77 -34.08 4.70
N VAL A 528 7.52 -33.96 3.62
CA VAL A 528 7.73 -32.73 2.85
C VAL A 528 7.27 -32.95 1.42
N VAL A 529 6.51 -32.00 0.90
CA VAL A 529 6.09 -31.93 -0.50
C VAL A 529 6.69 -30.67 -1.11
N VAL A 530 7.59 -30.84 -2.09
CA VAL A 530 8.30 -29.73 -2.73
C VAL A 530 7.49 -29.24 -3.93
N CYS A 531 7.00 -27.99 -3.83
CA CYS A 531 6.03 -27.39 -4.76
C CYS A 531 6.49 -26.03 -5.36
N ASN A 532 7.75 -25.61 -5.19
CA ASN A 532 8.25 -24.31 -5.64
C ASN A 532 8.40 -24.16 -7.17
N GLY A 533 8.09 -25.22 -7.93
CA GLY A 533 8.15 -25.21 -9.38
C GLY A 533 9.58 -25.04 -9.91
N HIS A 534 9.72 -24.41 -11.08
CA HIS A 534 10.99 -24.30 -11.78
C HIS A 534 11.23 -22.97 -12.51
N TYR A 535 10.41 -21.94 -12.25
CA TYR A 535 10.47 -20.65 -12.96
C TYR A 535 11.32 -19.57 -12.25
N THR A 536 12.28 -20.00 -11.44
CA THR A 536 13.02 -19.12 -10.53
C THR A 536 14.48 -18.92 -10.93
N GLN A 537 15.16 -19.93 -11.47
CA GLN A 537 16.56 -19.82 -11.91
C GLN A 537 16.69 -19.67 -13.43
N PRO A 538 16.98 -18.47 -13.94
CA PRO A 538 17.20 -18.23 -15.36
C PRO A 538 18.29 -19.14 -15.94
N ARG A 539 18.03 -19.72 -17.11
CA ARG A 539 19.06 -20.44 -17.85
C ARG A 539 19.68 -19.52 -18.88
N ILE A 540 20.88 -19.01 -18.65
CA ILE A 540 21.59 -18.16 -19.62
C ILE A 540 22.35 -19.02 -20.65
N ALA A 541 22.35 -18.61 -21.91
CA ALA A 541 23.13 -19.28 -22.95
C ALA A 541 24.62 -18.92 -22.84
N VAL A 542 25.38 -19.67 -22.03
CA VAL A 542 26.81 -19.43 -21.78
C VAL A 542 27.73 -20.01 -22.88
N ASP A 543 27.26 -20.98 -23.66
CA ASP A 543 28.06 -21.68 -24.67
C ASP A 543 28.21 -20.90 -26.00
N ILE A 544 27.84 -19.62 -26.04
CA ILE A 544 27.95 -18.80 -27.25
C ILE A 544 29.34 -18.17 -27.30
N PRO A 545 30.18 -18.48 -28.31
CA PRO A 545 31.51 -17.91 -28.41
C PRO A 545 31.48 -16.37 -28.39
N GLY A 546 32.24 -15.78 -27.46
CA GLY A 546 32.38 -14.33 -27.33
C GLY A 546 31.34 -13.62 -26.46
N ILE A 547 30.29 -14.31 -25.98
CA ILE A 547 29.17 -13.66 -25.27
C ILE A 547 29.55 -12.97 -23.97
N GLU A 548 30.55 -13.49 -23.27
CA GLU A 548 31.08 -12.90 -22.03
C GLU A 548 31.78 -11.56 -22.25
N LYS A 549 32.22 -11.28 -23.48
CA LYS A 549 32.92 -10.04 -23.84
C LYS A 549 32.07 -9.09 -24.68
N TRP A 550 30.84 -9.47 -25.01
CA TRP A 550 29.95 -8.65 -25.82
C TRP A 550 29.49 -7.42 -25.01
N PRO A 551 29.60 -6.20 -25.57
CA PRO A 551 29.48 -4.96 -24.79
C PRO A 551 28.03 -4.54 -24.50
N GLY A 552 27.05 -5.13 -25.17
CA GLY A 552 25.65 -4.74 -25.06
C GLY A 552 24.93 -5.32 -23.83
N LYS A 553 23.66 -4.97 -23.67
CA LYS A 553 22.87 -5.40 -22.50
C LYS A 553 22.33 -6.82 -22.70
N GLN A 554 22.62 -7.70 -21.74
CA GLN A 554 22.02 -9.04 -21.70
C GLN A 554 20.92 -9.08 -20.66
N ILE A 555 19.79 -9.70 -21.00
CA ILE A 555 18.63 -9.85 -20.11
C ILE A 555 17.99 -11.22 -20.33
N HIS A 556 17.42 -11.81 -19.29
CA HIS A 556 16.59 -13.02 -19.41
C HIS A 556 15.10 -12.67 -19.40
N SER A 557 14.28 -13.47 -20.07
CA SER A 557 12.81 -13.36 -20.07
C SER A 557 12.19 -13.26 -18.66
N HIS A 558 12.83 -13.84 -17.64
CA HIS A 558 12.45 -13.69 -16.22
C HIS A 558 12.36 -12.23 -15.77
N ASN A 559 13.22 -11.35 -16.30
CA ASN A 559 13.31 -9.94 -15.95
C ASN A 559 12.55 -9.03 -16.94
N TYR A 560 11.91 -9.59 -17.96
CA TYR A 560 11.08 -8.82 -18.89
C TYR A 560 9.74 -8.46 -18.25
N ARG A 561 9.30 -7.20 -18.35
CA ARG A 561 8.05 -6.71 -17.75
C ARG A 561 7.13 -6.00 -18.72
N VAL A 562 7.72 -5.16 -19.55
CA VAL A 562 7.03 -4.25 -20.47
C VAL A 562 7.97 -3.96 -21.67
N PRO A 563 7.44 -3.59 -22.85
CA PRO A 563 8.24 -3.44 -24.07
C PRO A 563 8.99 -2.11 -24.22
N GLU A 564 8.63 -1.07 -23.48
CA GLU A 564 9.16 0.30 -23.63
C GLU A 564 10.69 0.41 -23.48
N PRO A 565 11.37 -0.35 -22.59
CA PRO A 565 12.83 -0.35 -22.53
C PRO A 565 13.55 -0.83 -23.80
N PHE A 566 12.82 -1.41 -24.76
CA PHE A 566 13.34 -1.89 -26.03
C PHE A 566 13.07 -0.91 -27.18
N GLN A 567 12.53 0.27 -26.89
CA GLN A 567 12.21 1.27 -27.90
C GLN A 567 13.45 1.67 -28.72
N ASP A 568 13.28 1.66 -30.04
CA ASP A 568 14.31 1.98 -31.03
C ASP A 568 15.60 1.14 -30.95
N GLN A 569 15.58 0.02 -30.22
CA GLN A 569 16.71 -0.91 -30.08
C GLN A 569 16.68 -2.02 -31.14
N VAL A 570 17.85 -2.55 -31.50
CA VAL A 570 18.00 -3.83 -32.20
C VAL A 570 18.16 -4.96 -31.18
N VAL A 571 17.19 -5.88 -31.16
CA VAL A 571 17.10 -6.92 -30.13
C VAL A 571 17.30 -8.30 -30.73
N VAL A 572 18.26 -9.06 -30.22
CA VAL A 572 18.41 -10.47 -30.53
C VAL A 572 17.78 -11.31 -29.43
N VAL A 573 16.78 -12.12 -29.78
CA VAL A 573 16.06 -13.01 -28.87
C VAL A 573 16.59 -14.43 -29.03
N ILE A 574 17.17 -15.01 -27.98
CA ILE A 574 17.66 -16.39 -27.99
C ILE A 574 16.54 -17.32 -27.52
N GLY A 575 15.95 -18.08 -28.45
CA GLY A 575 14.87 -19.02 -28.14
C GLY A 575 13.77 -19.01 -29.20
N HIS A 576 12.98 -20.08 -29.25
CA HIS A 576 11.88 -20.25 -30.21
C HIS A 576 10.64 -20.93 -29.58
N SER A 577 10.50 -20.82 -28.26
CA SER A 577 9.34 -21.34 -27.51
C SER A 577 8.32 -20.22 -27.26
N ALA A 578 7.23 -20.53 -26.54
CA ALA A 578 6.14 -19.58 -26.25
C ALA A 578 6.63 -18.19 -25.80
N SER A 579 7.45 -18.12 -24.74
CA SER A 579 7.97 -16.82 -24.24
C SER A 579 8.77 -16.04 -25.28
N ALA A 580 9.55 -16.71 -26.14
CA ALA A 580 10.30 -16.04 -27.19
C ALA A 580 9.36 -15.38 -28.21
N HIS A 581 8.32 -16.11 -28.62
CA HIS A 581 7.31 -15.61 -29.57
C HIS A 581 6.44 -14.51 -28.97
N ASP A 582 6.01 -14.66 -27.73
CA ASP A 582 5.13 -13.68 -27.08
C ASP A 582 5.87 -12.37 -26.82
N ILE A 583 7.07 -12.44 -26.24
CA ILE A 583 7.86 -11.25 -25.94
C ILE A 583 8.34 -10.57 -27.23
N SER A 584 8.80 -11.33 -28.23
CA SER A 584 9.26 -10.74 -29.50
C SER A 584 8.16 -9.98 -30.24
N LYS A 585 6.93 -10.52 -30.26
CA LYS A 585 5.75 -9.83 -30.82
C LYS A 585 5.45 -8.52 -30.10
N GLU A 586 5.64 -8.50 -28.79
CA GLU A 586 5.37 -7.32 -27.99
C GLU A 586 6.42 -6.23 -28.19
N ILE A 587 7.70 -6.58 -28.08
CA ILE A 587 8.81 -5.62 -28.26
C ILE A 587 8.88 -5.11 -29.70
N ALA A 588 8.50 -5.91 -30.71
CA ALA A 588 8.52 -5.50 -32.11
C ALA A 588 7.65 -4.27 -32.42
N LYS A 589 6.68 -3.95 -31.56
CA LYS A 589 5.85 -2.74 -31.69
C LYS A 589 6.62 -1.44 -31.47
N LEU A 590 7.74 -1.50 -30.73
CA LEU A 590 8.53 -0.33 -30.30
C LEU A 590 10.01 -0.43 -30.71
N ALA A 591 10.54 -1.65 -30.82
CA ALA A 591 11.92 -1.90 -31.20
C ALA A 591 12.18 -1.54 -32.67
N LYS A 592 13.42 -1.18 -32.96
CA LYS A 592 13.86 -0.94 -34.34
C LYS A 592 13.85 -2.23 -35.14
N GLU A 593 14.47 -3.28 -34.59
CA GLU A 593 14.57 -4.60 -35.21
C GLU A 593 14.55 -5.71 -34.15
N VAL A 594 13.93 -6.87 -34.45
CA VAL A 594 13.89 -8.03 -33.55
C VAL A 594 14.30 -9.30 -34.28
N HIS A 595 15.32 -9.99 -33.79
CA HIS A 595 15.92 -11.17 -34.42
C HIS A 595 15.82 -12.39 -33.51
N LEU A 596 14.95 -13.36 -33.83
CA LEU A 596 14.81 -14.60 -33.08
C LEU A 596 15.84 -15.62 -33.58
N SER A 597 16.73 -16.08 -32.69
CA SER A 597 17.65 -17.17 -32.97
C SER A 597 17.10 -18.49 -32.43
N SER A 598 17.00 -19.49 -33.32
CA SER A 598 16.57 -20.84 -32.97
C SER A 598 17.69 -21.87 -33.09
N ARG A 599 17.76 -22.81 -32.14
CA ARG A 599 18.70 -23.94 -32.17
C ARG A 599 18.19 -25.12 -33.00
N SER A 600 16.97 -25.04 -33.54
CA SER A 600 16.41 -26.11 -34.35
C SER A 600 17.23 -26.30 -35.63
N PRO A 601 17.48 -27.55 -36.05
CA PRO A 601 18.14 -27.81 -37.31
C PRO A 601 17.29 -27.28 -38.47
N ASN A 602 17.94 -26.80 -39.54
CA ASN A 602 17.30 -26.34 -40.79
C ASN A 602 16.45 -25.06 -40.71
N VAL A 603 16.68 -24.19 -39.72
CA VAL A 603 16.07 -22.86 -39.70
C VAL A 603 16.74 -21.97 -40.76
N ARG A 604 15.93 -21.41 -41.66
CA ARG A 604 16.38 -20.45 -42.69
C ARG A 604 16.06 -19.04 -42.24
N VAL A 605 16.90 -18.09 -42.66
CA VAL A 605 16.60 -16.68 -42.46
C VAL A 605 15.31 -16.31 -43.18
N SER A 606 14.38 -15.72 -42.45
CA SER A 606 13.08 -15.29 -42.98
C SER A 606 12.50 -14.16 -42.12
N LYS A 607 11.66 -13.32 -42.72
CA LYS A 607 10.83 -12.40 -41.93
C LYS A 607 9.71 -13.18 -41.25
N LEU A 608 9.32 -12.73 -40.06
CA LEU A 608 8.18 -13.29 -39.33
C LEU A 608 6.93 -12.46 -39.61
N ASP A 609 5.80 -13.14 -39.78
CA ASP A 609 4.57 -12.53 -40.32
C ASP A 609 3.83 -11.60 -39.34
N TYR A 610 4.29 -11.47 -38.09
CA TYR A 610 3.59 -10.65 -37.10
C TYR A 610 3.99 -9.17 -37.13
N HIS A 611 5.21 -8.80 -37.53
CA HIS A 611 5.65 -7.41 -37.72
C HIS A 611 6.78 -7.31 -38.78
N ASP A 612 6.80 -6.24 -39.58
CA ASP A 612 7.74 -6.06 -40.69
C ASP A 612 9.22 -5.98 -40.29
N ASN A 613 9.48 -5.66 -39.02
CA ASN A 613 10.80 -5.52 -38.38
C ASN A 613 11.20 -6.76 -37.56
N THR A 614 10.72 -7.94 -37.95
CA THR A 614 10.99 -9.17 -37.20
C THR A 614 11.56 -10.25 -38.12
N TRP A 615 12.63 -10.87 -37.66
CA TRP A 615 13.37 -11.88 -38.41
C TRP A 615 13.58 -13.13 -37.57
N GLN A 616 13.60 -14.27 -38.24
CA GLN A 616 14.04 -15.53 -37.67
C GLN A 616 15.39 -15.90 -38.28
N HIS A 617 16.31 -16.34 -37.42
CA HIS A 617 17.65 -16.78 -37.76
C HIS A 617 17.92 -18.17 -37.18
N SER A 618 18.94 -18.81 -37.76
CA SER A 618 19.56 -20.01 -37.20
C SER A 618 20.27 -19.72 -35.87
N LYS A 619 20.92 -20.74 -35.30
CA LYS A 619 21.65 -20.60 -34.03
C LYS A 619 22.74 -19.53 -34.19
N ILE A 620 22.90 -18.69 -33.16
CA ILE A 620 24.06 -17.79 -33.06
C ILE A 620 25.34 -18.60 -33.15
N GLU A 621 26.20 -18.23 -34.10
CA GLU A 621 27.52 -18.80 -34.30
C GLU A 621 28.51 -18.15 -33.32
N ARG A 622 28.51 -16.82 -33.26
CA ARG A 622 29.44 -16.03 -32.43
C ARG A 622 28.88 -14.64 -32.17
N VAL A 623 29.32 -14.01 -31.09
CA VAL A 623 29.16 -12.57 -30.87
C VAL A 623 30.53 -11.91 -30.68
N TYR A 624 30.61 -10.62 -31.03
CA TYR A 624 31.87 -9.88 -31.14
C TYR A 624 31.88 -8.65 -30.22
N GLU A 625 33.08 -8.23 -29.80
CA GLU A 625 33.27 -7.01 -28.99
C GLU A 625 32.82 -5.73 -29.71
N SER A 626 32.65 -5.78 -31.03
CA SER A 626 32.08 -4.69 -31.84
C SER A 626 30.56 -4.50 -31.65
N GLY A 627 29.88 -5.39 -30.92
CA GLY A 627 28.42 -5.42 -30.82
C GLY A 627 27.74 -6.30 -31.87
N GLU A 628 28.49 -6.85 -32.83
CA GLU A 628 27.96 -7.74 -33.87
C GLU A 628 27.60 -9.13 -33.32
N VAL A 629 26.51 -9.70 -33.83
CA VAL A 629 26.01 -11.05 -33.57
C VAL A 629 25.90 -11.78 -34.90
N SER A 630 26.65 -12.87 -35.10
CA SER A 630 26.60 -13.70 -36.30
C SER A 630 25.82 -14.99 -36.09
N PHE A 631 25.14 -15.45 -37.13
CA PHE A 631 24.32 -16.66 -37.13
C PHE A 631 24.87 -17.70 -38.11
N GLN A 632 24.59 -18.98 -37.86
CA GLN A 632 25.07 -20.10 -38.69
C GLN A 632 24.53 -20.11 -40.13
N ASP A 633 23.53 -19.30 -40.43
CA ASP A 633 22.98 -19.08 -41.77
C ASP A 633 23.80 -18.09 -42.61
N GLY A 634 24.89 -17.56 -42.05
CA GLY A 634 25.80 -16.62 -42.70
C GLY A 634 25.38 -15.14 -42.58
N THR A 635 24.28 -14.84 -41.89
CA THR A 635 23.86 -13.46 -41.61
C THR A 635 24.46 -12.94 -40.31
N SER A 636 24.52 -11.61 -40.16
CA SER A 636 24.91 -10.95 -38.92
C SER A 636 24.16 -9.64 -38.71
N VAL A 637 24.06 -9.21 -37.45
CA VAL A 637 23.39 -7.97 -37.04
C VAL A 637 24.17 -7.30 -35.92
N HIS A 638 24.19 -5.96 -35.89
CA HIS A 638 24.62 -5.22 -34.72
C HIS A 638 23.44 -5.08 -33.75
N ALA A 639 23.56 -5.70 -32.58
CA ALA A 639 22.50 -5.71 -31.58
C ALA A 639 22.84 -4.78 -30.42
N ASP A 640 21.81 -4.17 -29.85
CA ASP A 640 21.92 -3.39 -28.61
C ASP A 640 21.62 -4.27 -27.38
N ILE A 641 20.71 -5.23 -27.56
CA ILE A 641 20.22 -6.11 -26.49
C ILE A 641 20.19 -7.57 -26.94
N ILE A 642 20.67 -8.47 -26.07
CA ILE A 642 20.45 -9.92 -26.17
C ILE A 642 19.45 -10.34 -25.09
N LEU A 643 18.28 -10.83 -25.51
CA LEU A 643 17.21 -11.34 -24.66
C LEU A 643 17.20 -12.88 -24.65
N HIS A 644 17.58 -13.46 -23.52
CA HIS A 644 17.58 -14.91 -23.28
C HIS A 644 16.15 -15.41 -22.97
N CYS A 645 15.51 -16.07 -23.94
CA CYS A 645 14.24 -16.77 -23.80
C CYS A 645 14.47 -18.29 -23.74
N THR A 646 15.41 -18.67 -22.89
CA THR A 646 16.05 -19.98 -22.83
C THR A 646 15.49 -20.88 -21.74
N GLY A 647 14.44 -20.45 -21.04
CA GLY A 647 13.79 -21.21 -19.98
C GLY A 647 14.61 -21.22 -18.68
N PHE A 648 14.38 -22.21 -17.84
CA PHE A 648 14.86 -22.20 -16.46
C PHE A 648 15.52 -23.52 -16.09
N ASN A 649 16.42 -23.44 -15.11
CA ASN A 649 17.02 -24.59 -14.45
C ASN A 649 16.19 -24.98 -13.23
N TYR A 650 16.15 -26.28 -12.92
CA TYR A 650 15.65 -26.69 -11.61
C TYR A 650 16.70 -26.32 -10.56
N ASP A 651 16.24 -25.92 -9.39
CA ASP A 651 17.12 -25.56 -8.29
C ASP A 651 16.36 -25.71 -6.97
N PHE A 652 16.97 -26.47 -6.06
CA PHE A 652 16.42 -26.74 -4.71
C PHE A 652 17.56 -26.64 -3.70
N PRO A 653 18.19 -25.46 -3.55
CA PRO A 653 19.41 -25.30 -2.76
C PRO A 653 19.14 -25.52 -1.26
N PHE A 654 17.88 -25.35 -0.85
CA PHE A 654 17.42 -25.63 0.50
C PHE A 654 17.32 -27.14 0.80
N LEU A 655 17.24 -28.02 -0.21
CA LEU A 655 16.88 -29.42 0.00
C LEU A 655 18.10 -30.32 0.17
N GLU A 656 18.38 -30.74 1.40
CA GLU A 656 19.50 -31.61 1.74
C GLU A 656 19.08 -33.08 1.74
N THR A 657 19.41 -33.78 0.66
CA THR A 657 19.12 -35.23 0.52
C THR A 657 20.38 -36.09 0.51
N ASN A 658 21.55 -35.52 0.82
CA ASN A 658 22.85 -36.21 0.77
C ASN A 658 23.10 -36.94 -0.57
N GLY A 659 22.71 -36.29 -1.68
CA GLY A 659 22.86 -36.83 -3.04
C GLY A 659 21.83 -37.90 -3.43
N ILE A 660 20.82 -38.18 -2.60
CA ILE A 660 19.73 -39.10 -2.99
C ILE A 660 18.87 -38.49 -4.09
N VAL A 661 18.61 -37.18 -4.04
CA VAL A 661 18.00 -36.42 -5.14
C VAL A 661 19.06 -35.50 -5.69
N THR A 662 19.30 -35.58 -6.98
CA THR A 662 20.21 -34.71 -7.70
C THR A 662 19.46 -33.89 -8.74
N VAL A 663 19.97 -32.69 -8.98
CA VAL A 663 19.61 -31.88 -10.13
C VAL A 663 20.79 -31.92 -11.08
N ASP A 664 20.55 -32.41 -12.29
CA ASP A 664 21.55 -32.46 -13.36
C ASP A 664 20.93 -31.82 -14.62
N GLU A 665 21.53 -30.73 -15.07
CA GLU A 665 21.00 -29.84 -16.12
C GLU A 665 19.51 -29.49 -15.91
N ARG A 666 18.60 -30.17 -16.62
CA ARG A 666 17.15 -29.99 -16.59
C ARG A 666 16.42 -31.24 -16.10
N ARG A 667 17.07 -32.02 -15.23
CA ARG A 667 16.52 -33.26 -14.67
C ARG A 667 16.62 -33.25 -13.16
N VAL A 668 15.50 -33.53 -12.51
CA VAL A 668 15.44 -33.85 -11.08
C VAL A 668 15.30 -35.37 -10.96
N GLY A 669 16.19 -36.03 -10.25
CA GLY A 669 16.17 -37.49 -10.21
C GLY A 669 16.99 -38.14 -9.10
N PRO A 670 16.80 -39.45 -8.91
CA PRO A 670 15.77 -40.28 -9.51
C PRO A 670 14.38 -40.03 -8.90
N LEU A 671 13.34 -39.89 -9.73
CA LEU A 671 11.94 -39.74 -9.32
C LEU A 671 11.04 -40.77 -10.02
N TYR A 672 10.32 -41.59 -9.26
CA TYR A 672 9.24 -42.45 -9.76
C TYR A 672 8.08 -41.57 -10.23
N LYS A 673 7.76 -41.67 -11.53
CA LYS A 673 6.71 -40.90 -12.21
C LYS A 673 6.81 -39.38 -11.97
N HIS A 674 8.03 -38.85 -11.83
CA HIS A 674 8.31 -37.43 -11.55
C HIS A 674 7.80 -36.92 -10.19
N VAL A 675 7.39 -37.80 -9.27
CA VAL A 675 6.83 -37.41 -7.96
C VAL A 675 7.68 -37.91 -6.81
N PHE A 676 7.96 -39.22 -6.76
CA PHE A 676 8.55 -39.82 -5.55
C PHE A 676 10.01 -40.21 -5.76
N PRO A 677 10.97 -39.64 -5.01
CA PRO A 677 12.30 -40.22 -4.88
C PRO A 677 12.22 -41.60 -4.21
N PRO A 678 12.58 -42.72 -4.89
CA PRO A 678 12.30 -44.06 -4.38
C PRO A 678 12.86 -44.35 -2.98
N LYS A 679 14.03 -43.79 -2.66
CA LYS A 679 14.70 -43.98 -1.35
C LYS A 679 14.13 -43.12 -0.22
N LEU A 680 13.33 -42.09 -0.52
CA LEU A 680 12.77 -41.16 0.47
C LEU A 680 11.23 -41.17 0.48
N SER A 681 10.62 -41.98 -0.40
CA SER A 681 9.19 -42.24 -0.43
C SER A 681 8.72 -42.92 0.87
N PRO A 682 7.50 -42.62 1.36
CA PRO A 682 6.56 -41.62 0.84
C PRO A 682 6.80 -40.20 1.39
N THR A 683 7.77 -40.04 2.31
CA THR A 683 7.94 -38.84 3.14
C THR A 683 8.57 -37.64 2.42
N LEU A 684 9.16 -37.82 1.23
CA LEU A 684 9.53 -36.73 0.34
C LEU A 684 8.84 -36.94 -1.01
N SER A 685 8.24 -35.88 -1.54
CA SER A 685 7.62 -35.90 -2.86
C SER A 685 7.75 -34.54 -3.55
N PHE A 686 7.59 -34.52 -4.87
CA PHE A 686 7.65 -33.33 -5.70
C PHE A 686 6.36 -33.19 -6.53
N ILE A 687 5.86 -31.96 -6.65
CA ILE A 687 4.70 -31.62 -7.48
C ILE A 687 5.12 -30.52 -8.47
N GLY A 688 4.67 -30.62 -9.72
CA GLY A 688 4.90 -29.57 -10.72
C GLY A 688 6.28 -29.61 -11.41
N ILE A 689 6.98 -30.74 -11.35
CA ILE A 689 8.28 -30.90 -12.04
C ILE A 689 8.13 -30.92 -13.57
N PRO A 690 7.22 -31.70 -14.19
CA PRO A 690 7.14 -31.77 -15.65
C PRO A 690 6.81 -30.40 -16.29
N TYR A 691 7.42 -30.11 -17.44
CA TYR A 691 7.14 -28.93 -18.26
C TYR A 691 6.47 -29.33 -19.58
N ALA A 692 5.86 -28.36 -20.27
CA ALA A 692 5.06 -28.57 -21.50
C ALA A 692 3.84 -29.51 -21.29
N VAL A 693 3.10 -29.24 -20.21
CA VAL A 693 1.92 -30.01 -19.77
C VAL A 693 0.72 -29.07 -19.52
N VAL A 694 -0.47 -29.64 -19.40
CA VAL A 694 -1.64 -28.93 -18.85
C VAL A 694 -1.47 -28.86 -17.34
N VAL A 695 -0.98 -27.72 -16.85
CA VAL A 695 -0.43 -27.58 -15.50
C VAL A 695 -1.46 -27.89 -14.42
N PHE A 696 -2.66 -27.28 -14.47
CA PHE A 696 -3.69 -27.40 -13.41
C PHE A 696 -4.07 -28.86 -13.14
N HIS A 697 -4.49 -29.60 -14.17
CA HIS A 697 -4.88 -31.01 -14.00
C HIS A 697 -3.69 -31.89 -13.57
N MET A 698 -2.48 -31.63 -14.09
CA MET A 698 -1.31 -32.40 -13.68
C MET A 698 -1.00 -32.21 -12.19
N VAL A 699 -0.94 -30.97 -11.71
CA VAL A 699 -0.64 -30.71 -10.29
C VAL A 699 -1.75 -31.21 -9.39
N GLU A 700 -3.02 -31.13 -9.82
CA GLU A 700 -4.16 -31.70 -9.10
C GLU A 700 -4.01 -33.21 -8.90
N PHE A 701 -3.72 -33.97 -9.97
CA PHE A 701 -3.58 -35.41 -9.88
C PHE A 701 -2.33 -35.83 -9.09
N GLN A 702 -1.22 -35.10 -9.22
CA GLN A 702 -0.03 -35.35 -8.40
C GLN A 702 -0.33 -35.10 -6.92
N ALA A 703 -0.99 -33.99 -6.57
CA ALA A 703 -1.37 -33.66 -5.19
C ALA A 703 -2.31 -34.71 -4.60
N ARG A 704 -3.36 -35.10 -5.34
CA ARG A 704 -4.30 -36.15 -4.91
C ARG A 704 -3.60 -37.49 -4.69
N TRP A 705 -2.65 -37.84 -5.56
CA TRP A 705 -1.89 -39.08 -5.42
C TRP A 705 -0.99 -39.03 -4.18
N VAL A 706 -0.23 -37.96 -3.99
CA VAL A 706 0.63 -37.76 -2.79
C VAL A 706 -0.19 -37.83 -1.50
N ALA A 707 -1.32 -37.12 -1.44
CA ALA A 707 -2.22 -37.17 -0.29
C ALA A 707 -2.79 -38.57 -0.04
N SER A 708 -3.10 -39.32 -1.10
CA SER A 708 -3.60 -40.71 -0.99
C SER A 708 -2.54 -41.68 -0.48
N VAL A 709 -1.28 -41.51 -0.91
CA VAL A 709 -0.15 -42.31 -0.41
C VAL A 709 0.14 -41.99 1.05
N LEU A 710 0.21 -40.71 1.42
CA LEU A 710 0.48 -40.27 2.80
C LEU A 710 -0.64 -40.67 3.78
N SER A 711 -1.89 -40.76 3.31
CA SER A 711 -3.02 -41.26 4.10
C SER A 711 -3.17 -42.79 4.11
N GLY A 712 -2.29 -43.53 3.43
CA GLY A 712 -2.32 -44.99 3.35
C GLY A 712 -3.48 -45.55 2.51
N LYS A 713 -4.15 -44.73 1.70
CA LYS A 713 -5.27 -45.15 0.83
C LYS A 713 -4.80 -45.87 -0.43
N VAL A 714 -3.58 -45.59 -0.88
CA VAL A 714 -2.97 -46.15 -2.09
C VAL A 714 -1.51 -46.48 -1.80
N PHE A 715 -1.02 -47.62 -2.32
CA PHE A 715 0.40 -48.03 -2.24
C PHE A 715 1.15 -47.67 -3.52
#